data_AF-A0A239I8X4-F1
#
_entry.id   AF-A0A239I8X4-F1
#
_cell.length_a   1.000
_cell.length_b   1.000
_cell.length_c   1.000
_cell.angle_alpha   90.00
_cell.angle_beta   90.00
_cell.angle_gamma   90.00
#
_symmetry.space_group_name_H-M   'P 1'
#
loop_
_entity.id
_entity.type
_entity.pdbx_description
1 polymer ?
#
loop_
_entity_poly.entity_id
_entity_poly.type
_entity_poly.pdbx_seq_one_letter_code
_entity_poly.pdbx_strand_id
1 'polypeptide(L)'
;MRLRRRAVPETPPAVEPPRRLGRPWTLSTSVAAPAERIHAFLTNSATMADWLVLHAGWPVDPPGSLSTGVRFAQRVKLMGTPVEVRWTVAGVTPARAVWLDGTGPMGIEVGLYLSLTPSGSGTVVRLDGGVEGGPTDGPLGPMVARSLTEALRTSLERLARADFSTPPAETPPTRARPRRLDKIKHERTGMEVDPWTPVIVGAGQVSDHSTDSRDGDPVSLAVRALKRATEDIALLEAADTVGWVASVSWQYADGAALIARLLNARPATTVQTGLFGGDGPLRLINDIAAAITRGETSIALIGGGEAAATAAVAERSGRSLDWPGQPTGTAPSRTLGADREPGNAPETAAGLVAPLHLYALFESALRRRLGLSPEEHQARITALWARFREVAATNPHAWLPHPGPDVDDRPVCAPYTKLLTANLQVNQATGVILCSAQAAHEAGVPQDRWIFVHAGAHATDEWFVTERADLAASPAINAIGRAVLGHTGLAIGDIEHVDLYACFPSAVQIAAAELGLPVDRPLTVTGGLTFAGGPGNNYAGHAVANLVQRLRADPDGYALVTAVGWYLTKHAISVLSARPPARGFRDLDAGPRLARPVRKVGFADGPGVLEAYTVTYRRDGTPDKGIVTEISEDGTRLVRATDPEPLLATDPFSAQPLPPPGEPPVLVEWHGPVTVIRLNRPDARNAVDLATARALERAIDDFEADPEARVAVLTGTGAVFSAGMDLKAAARGEYPITEGRGLLGLTARPPKKPLIAAVEGAALAGGCELALAADLIVAAEDALFGIPEVKRGLVAAAGGVLRLARSLPRATALELALTGEPMPARRLHDLGLINRVTAPGKAYETAFDLATSIAAHPALAVLLAKRIVDEHLDWTTGEAFGHLSEIAGQVLGSANFDLRKG
;
A
#
# COMPACT_ATOMS: atom_id res chain seq x y z
N MET A 1 0.87 9.00 -62.73
CA MET A 1 0.17 9.94 -61.82
C MET A 1 0.99 10.06 -60.55
N ARG A 2 1.85 11.09 -60.44
CA ARG A 2 2.76 11.29 -59.30
C ARG A 2 1.98 11.82 -58.09
N LEU A 3 1.99 11.08 -56.98
CA LEU A 3 1.51 11.54 -55.68
C LEU A 3 2.34 12.76 -55.25
N ARG A 4 1.68 13.90 -55.09
CA ARG A 4 2.27 15.15 -54.56
C ARG A 4 2.78 14.89 -53.14
N ARG A 5 4.10 14.96 -52.93
CA ARG A 5 4.68 15.18 -51.60
C ARG A 5 4.12 16.50 -51.08
N ARG A 6 3.38 16.49 -49.96
CA ARG A 6 3.11 17.70 -49.19
C ARG A 6 4.46 18.24 -48.73
N ALA A 7 4.75 19.50 -49.08
CA ALA A 7 5.92 20.21 -48.62
C ALA A 7 5.90 20.30 -47.09
N VAL A 8 6.97 19.82 -46.45
CA VAL A 8 7.30 20.16 -45.07
C VAL A 8 7.62 21.66 -45.07
N PRO A 9 7.02 22.49 -44.18
CA PRO A 9 7.44 23.88 -44.07
C PRO A 9 8.90 23.90 -43.58
N GLU A 10 9.82 24.32 -44.45
CA GLU A 10 11.18 24.70 -44.04
C GLU A 10 11.08 26.01 -43.26
N THR A 11 11.12 25.93 -41.95
CA THR A 11 11.55 27.05 -41.10
C THR A 11 12.34 26.47 -39.93
N PRO A 12 13.67 26.69 -39.84
CA PRO A 12 14.46 26.19 -38.70
C PRO A 12 14.08 26.96 -37.42
N PRO A 13 14.14 26.35 -36.21
CA PRO A 13 14.09 27.10 -34.96
C PRO A 13 15.38 27.88 -34.76
N ALA A 14 15.28 29.02 -34.07
CA ALA A 14 16.43 29.88 -33.77
C ALA A 14 17.26 29.43 -32.54
N VAL A 15 17.01 28.23 -32.00
CA VAL A 15 17.76 27.71 -30.85
C VAL A 15 18.05 26.23 -31.07
N GLU A 16 19.33 25.89 -31.25
CA GLU A 16 19.79 24.51 -31.42
C GLU A 16 19.85 23.79 -30.07
N PRO A 17 19.63 22.45 -30.04
CA PRO A 17 19.80 21.66 -28.83
C PRO A 17 21.27 21.68 -28.35
N PRO A 18 21.51 21.53 -27.04
CA PRO A 18 22.85 21.67 -26.45
C PRO A 18 23.81 20.56 -26.88
N ARG A 19 23.28 19.39 -27.28
CA ARG A 19 24.04 18.28 -27.87
C ARG A 19 23.17 17.41 -28.77
N ARG A 20 23.79 16.61 -29.63
CA ARG A 20 23.13 15.56 -30.42
C ARG A 20 23.47 14.20 -29.85
N LEU A 21 22.44 13.40 -29.57
CA LEU A 21 22.56 12.04 -29.05
C LEU A 21 22.68 11.02 -30.19
N GLY A 22 23.25 9.84 -29.90
CA GLY A 22 23.61 8.81 -30.87
C GLY A 22 22.48 8.28 -31.75
N ARG A 23 21.23 8.29 -31.28
CA ARG A 23 20.02 7.92 -32.05
C ARG A 23 19.03 9.09 -32.12
N PRO A 24 19.31 10.13 -32.94
CA PRO A 24 18.54 11.35 -32.88
C PRO A 24 17.16 11.21 -33.55
N TRP A 25 16.18 11.95 -33.06
CA TRP A 25 14.90 12.19 -33.70
C TRP A 25 14.57 13.68 -33.71
N THR A 26 13.75 14.07 -34.68
CA THR A 26 13.20 15.41 -34.80
C THR A 26 11.75 15.30 -35.23
N LEU A 27 10.86 15.90 -34.46
CA LEU A 27 9.43 15.95 -34.71
C LEU A 27 8.94 17.39 -34.56
N SER A 28 7.90 17.79 -35.29
CA SER A 28 7.30 19.11 -35.14
C SER A 28 5.79 19.10 -35.41
N THR A 29 5.10 20.06 -34.82
CA THR A 29 3.68 20.34 -35.06
C THR A 29 3.40 21.83 -34.95
N SER A 30 2.27 22.29 -35.47
CA SER A 30 1.80 23.67 -35.30
C SER A 30 0.66 23.70 -34.29
N VAL A 31 0.76 24.60 -33.32
CA VAL A 31 -0.24 24.81 -32.26
C VAL A 31 -0.81 26.22 -32.40
N ALA A 32 -2.13 26.35 -32.40
CA ALA A 32 -2.83 27.64 -32.56
C ALA A 32 -2.85 28.46 -31.25
N ALA A 33 -1.68 28.68 -30.64
CA ALA A 33 -1.53 29.48 -29.43
C ALA A 33 -0.19 30.25 -29.41
N PRO A 34 -0.08 31.36 -28.63
CA PRO A 34 1.18 32.08 -28.43
C PRO A 34 2.26 31.21 -27.77
N ALA A 35 3.53 31.46 -28.12
CA ALA A 35 4.66 30.68 -27.65
C ALA A 35 4.83 30.73 -26.13
N GLU A 36 4.47 31.84 -25.48
CA GLU A 36 4.52 32.02 -24.03
C GLU A 36 3.57 31.05 -23.31
N ARG A 37 2.34 30.89 -23.83
CA ARG A 37 1.35 29.98 -23.24
C ARG A 37 1.76 28.52 -23.40
N ILE A 38 2.24 28.19 -24.59
CA ILE A 38 2.72 26.84 -24.89
C ILE A 38 3.93 26.53 -24.01
N HIS A 39 4.87 27.46 -23.86
CA HIS A 39 6.01 27.28 -22.99
C HIS A 39 5.60 27.05 -21.54
N ALA A 40 4.70 27.87 -20.98
CA ALA A 40 4.20 27.69 -19.62
C ALA A 40 3.51 26.34 -19.43
N PHE A 41 2.70 25.90 -20.40
CA PHE A 41 2.02 24.61 -20.39
C PHE A 41 2.99 23.42 -20.49
N LEU A 42 4.04 23.52 -21.31
CA LEU A 42 5.02 22.46 -21.49
C LEU A 42 6.00 22.33 -20.32
N THR A 43 6.24 23.42 -19.60
CA THR A 43 7.19 23.48 -18.47
C THR A 43 6.54 23.37 -17.10
N ASN A 44 5.20 23.36 -17.03
CA ASN A 44 4.46 23.12 -15.80
C ASN A 44 4.36 21.61 -15.56
N SER A 45 4.88 21.16 -14.42
CA SER A 45 4.88 19.75 -14.02
C SER A 45 3.48 19.18 -13.81
N ALA A 46 2.49 20.03 -13.47
CA ALA A 46 1.09 19.64 -13.33
C ALA A 46 0.42 19.29 -14.67
N THR A 47 0.82 19.93 -15.77
CA THR A 47 0.23 19.71 -17.11
C THR A 47 1.07 18.77 -17.98
N MET A 48 2.21 18.28 -17.48
CA MET A 48 3.11 17.44 -18.27
C MET A 48 2.46 16.11 -18.65
N ALA A 49 1.60 15.54 -17.78
CA ALA A 49 0.84 14.32 -18.06
C ALA A 49 -0.17 14.47 -19.21
N ASP A 50 -0.68 15.69 -19.43
CA ASP A 50 -1.75 15.96 -20.40
C ASP A 50 -1.26 15.78 -21.84
N TRP A 51 -0.01 16.18 -22.09
CA TRP A 51 0.57 16.13 -23.44
C TRP A 51 1.68 15.09 -23.59
N LEU A 52 2.52 14.86 -22.58
CA LEU A 52 3.67 13.97 -22.68
C LEU A 52 3.27 12.51 -22.40
N VAL A 53 2.99 11.75 -23.46
CA VAL A 53 2.56 10.33 -23.39
C VAL A 53 3.54 9.44 -22.63
N LEU A 54 4.81 9.81 -22.66
CA LEU A 54 5.89 9.13 -21.97
C LEU A 54 5.78 9.22 -20.44
N HIS A 55 5.08 10.21 -19.90
CA HIS A 55 4.95 10.38 -18.46
C HIS A 55 4.16 9.24 -17.80
N ALA A 56 4.70 8.68 -16.72
CA ALA A 56 4.11 7.58 -15.94
C ALA A 56 4.02 7.90 -14.43
N GLY A 57 4.14 9.18 -14.06
CA GLY A 57 4.06 9.66 -12.68
C GLY A 57 5.37 10.18 -12.12
N TRP A 58 5.32 10.62 -10.86
CA TRP A 58 6.47 11.14 -10.12
C TRP A 58 6.87 10.16 -9.01
N PRO A 59 8.16 9.79 -8.88
CA PRO A 59 8.62 8.93 -7.79
C PRO A 59 8.71 9.68 -6.45
N VAL A 60 8.84 11.02 -6.48
CA VAL A 60 8.82 11.99 -5.37
C VAL A 60 8.04 13.23 -5.81
N ASP A 61 8.15 14.36 -5.11
CA ASP A 61 7.50 15.60 -5.53
C ASP A 61 7.96 16.07 -6.93
N PRO A 62 7.05 16.58 -7.77
CA PRO A 62 7.42 17.17 -9.06
C PRO A 62 8.31 18.41 -8.87
N PRO A 63 9.12 18.78 -9.89
CA PRO A 63 9.87 20.04 -9.83
C PRO A 63 8.91 21.23 -9.76
N GLY A 64 9.18 22.15 -8.84
CA GLY A 64 8.42 23.40 -8.71
C GLY A 64 8.59 24.36 -9.89
N SER A 65 9.74 24.29 -10.57
CA SER A 65 10.01 24.98 -11.84
C SER A 65 11.05 24.21 -12.67
N LEU A 66 11.01 24.37 -13.99
CA LEU A 66 12.09 23.94 -14.89
C LEU A 66 13.03 25.12 -15.12
N SER A 67 14.01 25.28 -14.25
CA SER A 67 15.09 26.27 -14.38
C SER A 67 16.41 25.55 -14.66
N THR A 68 17.33 26.16 -15.40
CA THR A 68 18.63 25.56 -15.73
C THR A 68 19.34 25.04 -14.49
N GLY A 69 19.79 23.77 -14.53
CA GLY A 69 20.46 23.10 -13.42
C GLY A 69 19.53 22.38 -12.42
N VAL A 70 18.21 22.58 -12.50
CA VAL A 70 17.25 21.81 -11.69
C VAL A 70 17.33 20.34 -12.06
N ARG A 71 17.41 19.49 -11.04
CA ARG A 71 17.38 18.03 -11.16
C ARG A 71 16.09 17.48 -10.59
N PHE A 72 15.50 16.51 -11.25
CA PHE A 72 14.28 15.86 -10.77
C PHE A 72 14.17 14.44 -11.32
N ALA A 73 13.46 13.57 -10.61
CA ALA A 73 13.19 12.22 -11.08
C ALA A 73 11.76 12.14 -11.63
N GLN A 74 11.56 11.40 -12.72
CA GLN A 74 10.27 11.19 -13.36
C GLN A 74 10.14 9.72 -13.74
N ARG A 75 8.96 9.11 -13.53
CA ARG A 75 8.68 7.81 -14.15
C ARG A 75 8.28 8.03 -15.60
N VAL A 76 8.97 7.35 -16.51
CA VAL A 76 8.79 7.45 -17.96
C VAL A 76 8.59 6.06 -18.56
N LYS A 77 7.68 5.92 -19.52
CA LYS A 77 7.49 4.66 -20.26
C LYS A 77 8.57 4.50 -21.32
N LEU A 78 9.53 3.59 -21.10
CA LEU A 78 10.45 3.13 -22.14
C LEU A 78 9.99 1.77 -22.63
N MET A 79 9.71 1.65 -23.94
CA MET A 79 9.16 0.42 -24.54
C MET A 79 7.90 -0.09 -23.80
N GLY A 80 7.05 0.82 -23.33
CA GLY A 80 5.82 0.49 -22.59
C GLY A 80 6.00 0.15 -21.11
N THR A 81 7.25 0.04 -20.61
CA THR A 81 7.54 -0.25 -19.20
C THR A 81 7.86 1.04 -18.45
N PRO A 82 7.20 1.32 -17.31
CA PRO A 82 7.56 2.47 -16.47
C PRO A 82 8.95 2.29 -15.86
N VAL A 83 9.86 3.22 -16.14
CA VAL A 83 11.20 3.28 -15.54
C VAL A 83 11.44 4.66 -14.95
N GLU A 84 12.30 4.75 -13.93
CA GLU A 84 12.73 6.03 -13.40
C GLU A 84 13.81 6.64 -14.31
N VAL A 85 13.59 7.89 -14.73
CA VAL A 85 14.59 8.71 -15.43
C VAL A 85 14.89 9.92 -14.55
N ARG A 86 16.17 10.16 -14.27
CA ARG A 86 16.65 11.33 -13.55
C ARG A 86 17.01 12.41 -14.56
N TRP A 87 16.23 13.48 -14.58
CA TRP A 87 16.40 14.60 -15.49
C TRP A 87 17.25 15.71 -14.87
N THR A 88 18.06 16.34 -15.70
CA THR A 88 18.67 17.64 -15.47
C THR A 88 18.15 18.61 -16.52
N VAL A 89 17.69 19.78 -16.09
CA VAL A 89 17.33 20.86 -17.00
C VAL A 89 18.61 21.49 -17.56
N ALA A 90 19.00 21.08 -18.75
CA ALA A 90 20.24 21.50 -19.40
C ALA A 90 20.20 22.97 -19.85
N GLY A 91 19.01 23.52 -20.08
CA GLY A 91 18.83 24.95 -20.29
C GLY A 91 17.39 25.32 -20.59
N VAL A 92 17.03 26.56 -20.27
CA VAL A 92 15.71 27.14 -20.51
C VAL A 92 15.89 28.50 -21.17
N THR A 93 15.22 28.72 -22.29
CA THR A 93 15.06 30.03 -22.91
C THR A 93 13.58 30.38 -22.83
N PRO A 94 13.17 31.32 -21.95
CA PRO A 94 11.76 31.63 -21.73
C PRO A 94 11.00 31.88 -23.03
N ALA A 95 9.80 31.30 -23.14
CA ALA A 95 8.94 31.35 -24.33
C ALA A 95 9.54 30.75 -25.62
N ARG A 96 10.74 30.14 -25.57
CA ARG A 96 11.46 29.69 -26.76
C ARG A 96 12.01 28.28 -26.71
N ALA A 97 12.52 27.80 -25.57
CA ALA A 97 13.09 26.46 -25.48
C ALA A 97 13.23 25.94 -24.05
N VAL A 98 13.17 24.62 -23.89
CA VAL A 98 13.57 23.89 -22.68
C VAL A 98 14.29 22.60 -23.08
N TRP A 99 15.40 22.29 -22.42
CA TRP A 99 16.20 21.10 -22.69
C TRP A 99 16.32 20.25 -21.44
N LEU A 100 16.02 18.97 -21.59
CA LEU A 100 16.08 17.97 -20.53
C LEU A 100 17.07 16.87 -20.95
N ASP A 101 18.09 16.66 -20.14
CA ASP A 101 19.00 15.52 -20.24
C ASP A 101 18.65 14.53 -19.14
N GLY A 102 18.31 13.31 -19.52
CA GLY A 102 17.80 12.27 -18.63
C GLY A 102 18.72 11.06 -18.57
N THR A 103 18.91 10.50 -17.38
CA THR A 103 19.60 9.22 -17.17
C THR A 103 18.63 8.21 -16.58
N GLY A 104 18.37 7.14 -17.34
CA GLY A 104 17.52 6.02 -16.98
C GLY A 104 18.31 4.79 -16.52
N PRO A 105 17.62 3.66 -16.24
CA PRO A 105 18.26 2.42 -15.78
C PRO A 105 19.24 1.86 -16.82
N MET A 106 20.25 1.12 -16.34
CA MET A 106 21.32 0.54 -17.15
C MET A 106 22.14 1.56 -17.95
N GLY A 107 22.20 2.83 -17.50
CA GLY A 107 22.99 3.88 -18.15
C GLY A 107 22.41 4.39 -19.47
N ILE A 108 21.11 4.21 -19.70
CA ILE A 108 20.44 4.77 -20.88
C ILE A 108 20.29 6.28 -20.70
N GLU A 109 20.88 7.05 -21.58
CA GLU A 109 20.69 8.49 -21.67
C GLU A 109 19.56 8.83 -22.65
N VAL A 110 18.73 9.80 -22.27
CA VAL A 110 17.60 10.29 -23.06
C VAL A 110 17.65 11.81 -23.08
N GLY A 111 17.65 12.40 -24.27
CA GLY A 111 17.54 13.85 -24.45
C GLY A 111 16.17 14.23 -24.96
N LEU A 112 15.57 15.23 -24.34
CA LEU A 112 14.27 15.78 -24.69
C LEU A 112 14.40 17.29 -24.82
N TYR A 113 14.50 17.75 -26.07
CA TYR A 113 14.82 19.12 -26.41
C TYR A 113 13.65 19.78 -27.12
N LEU A 114 13.09 20.80 -26.50
CA LEU A 114 11.85 21.42 -26.93
C LEU A 114 12.14 22.85 -27.38
N SER A 115 11.71 23.21 -28.58
CA SER A 115 11.85 24.57 -29.12
C SER A 115 10.56 25.09 -29.73
N LEU A 116 10.34 26.40 -29.60
CA LEU A 116 9.12 27.11 -29.98
C LEU A 116 9.47 28.25 -30.94
N THR A 117 8.81 28.25 -32.10
CA THR A 117 8.97 29.28 -33.13
C THR A 117 7.62 29.92 -33.42
N PRO A 118 7.40 31.20 -33.05
CA PRO A 118 6.20 31.93 -33.42
C PRO A 118 5.97 31.93 -34.94
N SER A 119 4.72 31.76 -35.36
CA SER A 119 4.28 31.71 -36.76
C SER A 119 3.00 32.54 -36.92
N GLY A 120 2.69 33.01 -38.13
CA GLY A 120 1.60 33.95 -38.40
C GLY A 120 0.19 33.50 -37.94
N SER A 121 -0.02 32.21 -37.65
CA SER A 121 -1.28 31.66 -37.15
C SER A 121 -1.16 30.87 -35.82
N GLY A 122 -0.02 30.94 -35.13
CA GLY A 122 0.23 30.16 -33.91
C GLY A 122 1.72 30.02 -33.58
N THR A 123 2.12 28.85 -33.08
CA THR A 123 3.53 28.54 -32.76
C THR A 123 3.86 27.16 -33.29
N VAL A 124 5.01 27.04 -33.96
CA VAL A 124 5.58 25.74 -34.31
C VAL A 124 6.31 25.20 -33.10
N VAL A 125 5.89 24.03 -32.62
CA VAL A 125 6.54 23.28 -31.54
C VAL A 125 7.40 22.20 -32.17
N ARG A 126 8.69 22.20 -31.85
CA ARG A 126 9.64 21.18 -32.30
C ARG A 126 10.21 20.44 -31.10
N LEU A 127 10.23 19.12 -31.23
CA LEU A 127 10.85 18.18 -30.30
C LEU A 127 12.04 17.53 -31.00
N ASP A 128 13.24 17.86 -30.56
CA ASP A 128 14.47 17.15 -30.86
C ASP A 128 14.83 16.25 -29.67
N GLY A 129 15.65 15.24 -29.92
CA GLY A 129 16.11 14.36 -28.87
C GLY A 129 16.86 13.17 -29.41
N GLY A 130 17.19 12.24 -28.55
CA GLY A 130 17.79 10.97 -28.92
C GLY A 130 17.97 10.07 -27.70
N VAL A 131 18.45 8.85 -27.95
CA VAL A 131 18.96 7.96 -26.91
C VAL A 131 20.38 7.52 -27.23
N GLU A 132 21.16 7.30 -26.18
CA GLU A 132 22.48 6.67 -26.23
C GLU A 132 22.80 6.03 -24.89
N GLY A 133 23.91 5.30 -24.79
CA GLY A 133 24.36 4.71 -23.54
C GLY A 133 23.69 3.37 -23.22
N GLY A 134 24.42 2.57 -22.45
CA GLY A 134 23.95 1.28 -21.97
C GLY A 134 23.52 0.32 -23.10
N PRO A 135 22.39 -0.40 -22.95
CA PRO A 135 21.89 -1.31 -23.97
C PRO A 135 21.49 -0.65 -25.30
N THR A 136 21.33 0.68 -25.34
CA THR A 136 20.93 1.39 -26.55
C THR A 136 22.06 1.60 -27.56
N ASP A 137 23.31 1.41 -27.15
CA ASP A 137 24.45 1.39 -28.06
C ASP A 137 24.53 0.08 -28.88
N GLY A 138 23.81 -0.95 -28.42
CA GLY A 138 23.68 -2.26 -29.06
C GLY A 138 22.43 -2.42 -29.95
N PRO A 139 21.98 -3.66 -30.18
CA PRO A 139 20.87 -3.96 -31.11
C PRO A 139 19.50 -3.44 -30.63
N LEU A 140 19.35 -3.10 -29.34
CA LEU A 140 18.11 -2.56 -28.77
C LEU A 140 17.91 -1.06 -29.06
N GLY A 141 18.98 -0.31 -29.34
CA GLY A 141 18.91 1.13 -29.59
C GLY A 141 17.88 1.56 -30.63
N PRO A 142 17.87 0.98 -31.84
CA PRO A 142 16.86 1.30 -32.85
C PRO A 142 15.42 1.01 -32.40
N MET A 143 15.20 0.03 -31.51
CA MET A 143 13.86 -0.29 -31.00
C MET A 143 13.40 0.75 -29.99
N VAL A 144 14.24 1.12 -29.03
CA VAL A 144 13.98 2.17 -28.03
C VAL A 144 13.72 3.51 -28.71
N ALA A 145 14.60 3.90 -29.64
CA ALA A 145 14.45 5.16 -30.39
C ALA A 145 13.13 5.21 -31.18
N ARG A 146 12.72 4.10 -31.82
CA ARG A 146 11.42 4.02 -32.51
C ARG A 146 10.25 4.17 -31.54
N SER A 147 10.29 3.46 -30.40
CA SER A 147 9.22 3.53 -29.38
C SER A 147 9.06 4.95 -28.81
N LEU A 148 10.16 5.63 -28.51
CA LEU A 148 10.16 7.01 -28.04
C LEU A 148 9.66 7.97 -29.11
N THR A 149 10.12 7.81 -30.36
CA THR A 149 9.66 8.63 -31.48
C THR A 149 8.15 8.52 -31.68
N GLU A 150 7.58 7.32 -31.56
CA GLU A 150 6.13 7.11 -31.65
C GLU A 150 5.37 7.82 -30.53
N ALA A 151 5.80 7.62 -29.28
CA ALA A 151 5.18 8.26 -28.13
C ALA A 151 5.26 9.79 -28.18
N LEU A 152 6.38 10.36 -28.62
CA LEU A 152 6.56 11.80 -28.79
C LEU A 152 5.73 12.36 -29.95
N ARG A 153 5.51 11.58 -31.02
CA ARG A 153 4.58 11.98 -32.10
C ARG A 153 3.16 12.09 -31.57
N THR A 154 2.69 11.08 -30.84
CA THR A 154 1.38 11.13 -30.18
C THR A 154 1.30 12.30 -29.19
N SER A 155 2.41 12.62 -28.50
CA SER A 155 2.47 13.77 -27.58
C SER A 155 2.27 15.10 -28.29
N LEU A 156 2.89 15.29 -29.48
CA LEU A 156 2.66 16.47 -30.31
C LEU A 156 1.24 16.53 -30.89
N GLU A 157 0.63 15.40 -31.21
CA GLU A 157 -0.76 15.34 -31.65
C GLU A 157 -1.72 15.75 -30.53
N ARG A 158 -1.46 15.34 -29.27
CA ARG A 158 -2.19 15.82 -28.09
C ARG A 158 -2.02 17.32 -27.90
N LEU A 159 -0.78 17.79 -27.97
CA LEU A 159 -0.46 19.22 -27.81
C LEU A 159 -1.15 20.09 -28.86
N ALA A 160 -1.23 19.63 -30.12
CA ALA A 160 -1.91 20.35 -31.20
C ALA A 160 -3.43 20.45 -31.00
N ARG A 161 -4.03 19.59 -30.16
CA ARG A 161 -5.45 19.57 -29.82
C ARG A 161 -5.76 20.13 -28.43
N ALA A 162 -4.73 20.47 -27.65
CA ALA A 162 -4.90 21.00 -26.31
C ALA A 162 -5.55 22.39 -26.34
N ASP A 163 -6.40 22.66 -25.35
CA ASP A 163 -7.02 23.97 -25.21
C ASP A 163 -6.11 24.92 -24.43
N PHE A 164 -5.68 26.00 -25.08
CA PHE A 164 -4.86 27.05 -24.49
C PHE A 164 -5.66 28.32 -24.15
N SER A 165 -6.99 28.24 -24.17
CA SER A 165 -7.90 29.35 -23.84
C SER A 165 -7.82 29.77 -22.37
N THR A 166 -7.48 28.83 -21.48
CA THR A 166 -7.40 29.02 -20.03
C THR A 166 -5.93 28.91 -19.56
N PRO A 167 -5.41 29.84 -18.73
CA PRO A 167 -4.06 29.71 -18.18
C PRO A 167 -3.95 28.46 -17.28
N PRO A 168 -2.81 27.74 -17.28
CA PRO A 168 -2.58 26.65 -16.34
C PRO A 168 -2.74 27.18 -14.90
N ALA A 169 -3.35 26.39 -14.01
CA ALA A 169 -3.37 26.73 -12.60
C ALA A 169 -1.91 26.96 -12.13
N GLU A 170 -1.66 28.10 -11.48
CA GLU A 170 -0.37 28.37 -10.84
C GLU A 170 -0.05 27.21 -9.89
N THR A 171 1.21 26.74 -9.90
CA THR A 171 1.73 25.89 -8.84
C THR A 171 1.33 26.54 -7.52
N PRO A 172 0.57 25.86 -6.64
CA PRO A 172 0.14 26.48 -5.40
C PRO A 172 1.41 26.95 -4.66
N PRO A 173 1.47 28.21 -4.20
CA PRO A 173 2.60 28.67 -3.43
C PRO A 173 2.78 27.72 -2.25
N THR A 174 4.02 27.27 -2.02
CA THR A 174 4.39 26.60 -0.77
C THR A 174 4.02 27.56 0.35
N ARG A 175 2.88 27.30 1.01
CA ARG A 175 2.40 28.12 2.12
C ARG A 175 3.52 28.12 3.15
N ALA A 176 4.04 29.30 3.49
CA ALA A 176 5.05 29.42 4.55
C ALA A 176 4.50 28.70 5.79
N ARG A 177 5.30 27.81 6.40
CA ARG A 177 4.88 27.07 7.59
C ARG A 177 4.32 28.06 8.62
N PRO A 178 3.11 27.84 9.15
CA PRO A 178 2.54 28.70 10.19
C PRO A 178 3.54 28.86 11.32
N ARG A 179 3.64 30.07 11.88
CA ARG A 179 4.46 30.32 13.06
C ARG A 179 3.96 29.39 14.17
N ARG A 180 4.79 28.45 14.62
CA ARG A 180 4.45 27.56 15.73
C ARG A 180 4.23 28.38 17.00
N LEU A 181 3.07 28.24 17.62
CA LEU A 181 2.77 28.85 18.92
C LEU A 181 3.54 28.15 20.05
N ASP A 182 3.55 28.77 21.23
CA ASP A 182 3.87 28.06 22.47
C ASP A 182 2.79 27.00 22.75
N LYS A 183 3.06 26.08 23.68
CA LYS A 183 2.09 25.04 24.04
C LYS A 183 0.77 25.65 24.51
N ILE A 184 -0.33 25.02 24.11
CA ILE A 184 -1.68 25.48 24.40
C ILE A 184 -2.15 24.83 25.70
N LYS A 185 -2.55 25.62 26.69
CA LYS A 185 -3.12 25.06 27.92
C LYS A 185 -4.54 24.59 27.66
N HIS A 186 -4.78 23.30 27.87
CA HIS A 186 -6.12 22.73 27.80
C HIS A 186 -6.94 23.14 29.03
N GLU A 187 -8.04 23.85 28.85
CA GLU A 187 -8.82 24.52 29.91
C GLU A 187 -9.33 23.54 30.95
N ARG A 188 -9.92 22.42 30.50
CA ARG A 188 -10.55 21.42 31.37
C ARG A 188 -9.53 20.62 32.20
N THR A 189 -8.44 20.17 31.57
CA THR A 189 -7.48 19.25 32.21
C THR A 189 -6.24 19.96 32.75
N GLY A 190 -6.01 21.22 32.37
CA GLY A 190 -4.80 21.98 32.69
C GLY A 190 -3.54 21.52 31.97
N MET A 191 -3.62 20.47 31.14
CA MET A 191 -2.48 19.90 30.43
C MET A 191 -1.97 20.84 29.33
N GLU A 192 -0.66 20.88 29.13
CA GLU A 192 -0.06 21.57 27.98
C GLU A 192 -0.13 20.68 26.73
N VAL A 193 -0.70 21.22 25.66
CA VAL A 193 -0.90 20.54 24.37
C VAL A 193 0.11 21.07 23.36
N ASP A 194 0.75 20.16 22.62
CA ASP A 194 1.60 20.58 21.50
C ASP A 194 0.73 21.24 20.42
N PRO A 195 1.13 22.40 19.86
CA PRO A 195 0.37 23.09 18.82
C PRO A 195 0.00 22.21 17.62
N TRP A 196 0.82 21.21 17.29
CA TRP A 196 0.61 20.28 16.19
C TRP A 196 -0.06 18.96 16.61
N THR A 197 -0.70 18.92 17.78
CA THR A 197 -1.52 17.77 18.18
C THR A 197 -2.78 17.69 17.32
N PRO A 198 -3.11 16.55 16.69
CA PRO A 198 -4.30 16.41 15.85
C PRO A 198 -5.59 16.37 16.68
N VAL A 199 -6.56 17.21 16.31
CA VAL A 199 -7.88 17.32 16.95
C VAL A 199 -9.01 17.31 15.91
N ILE A 200 -10.02 16.47 16.15
CA ILE A 200 -11.29 16.53 15.45
C ILE A 200 -12.14 17.63 16.09
N VAL A 201 -12.49 18.65 15.31
CA VAL A 201 -13.28 19.82 15.78
C VAL A 201 -14.72 19.80 15.28
N GLY A 202 -14.98 19.04 14.23
CA GLY A 202 -16.31 18.87 13.64
C GLY A 202 -16.48 17.48 13.03
N ALA A 203 -17.66 16.91 13.21
CA ALA A 203 -18.09 15.72 12.49
C ALA A 203 -19.59 15.83 12.19
N GLY A 204 -19.98 15.60 10.95
CA GLY A 204 -21.36 15.70 10.47
C GLY A 204 -21.76 14.47 9.68
N GLN A 205 -23.06 14.19 9.65
CA GLN A 205 -23.65 13.02 8.99
C GLN A 205 -24.87 13.41 8.16
N VAL A 206 -25.08 12.67 7.07
CA VAL A 206 -26.26 12.75 6.20
C VAL A 206 -26.81 11.35 6.00
N SER A 207 -28.14 11.24 6.03
CA SER A 207 -28.89 10.06 5.61
C SER A 207 -30.06 10.58 4.77
N ASP A 208 -30.06 10.23 3.49
CA ASP A 208 -30.99 10.78 2.51
C ASP A 208 -31.83 9.67 1.87
N HIS A 209 -33.11 9.60 2.22
CA HIS A 209 -33.99 8.56 1.69
C HIS A 209 -34.53 8.88 0.30
N SER A 210 -34.22 10.06 -0.27
CA SER A 210 -34.57 10.36 -1.64
C SER A 210 -33.79 9.47 -2.61
N THR A 211 -34.47 8.99 -3.65
CA THR A 211 -33.86 8.26 -4.77
C THR A 211 -33.87 9.09 -6.06
N ASP A 212 -34.11 10.40 -5.96
CA ASP A 212 -33.96 11.32 -7.08
C ASP A 212 -32.47 11.63 -7.28
N SER A 213 -31.95 11.39 -8.49
CA SER A 213 -30.54 11.63 -8.80
C SER A 213 -30.14 13.11 -8.70
N ARG A 214 -31.11 14.03 -8.72
CA ARG A 214 -30.89 15.48 -8.55
C ARG A 214 -30.58 15.89 -7.11
N ASP A 215 -30.93 15.05 -6.13
CA ASP A 215 -30.70 15.34 -4.71
C ASP A 215 -29.25 15.12 -4.27
N GLY A 216 -28.40 14.65 -5.18
CA GLY A 216 -26.94 14.71 -5.07
C GLY A 216 -26.25 13.37 -5.26
N ASP A 217 -25.03 13.44 -5.74
CA ASP A 217 -24.08 12.34 -5.84
C ASP A 217 -23.32 12.10 -4.50
N PRO A 218 -22.54 11.02 -4.36
CA PRO A 218 -21.76 10.74 -3.16
C PRO A 218 -20.92 11.92 -2.62
N VAL A 219 -20.23 12.67 -3.50
CA VAL A 219 -19.43 13.83 -3.07
C VAL A 219 -20.33 14.96 -2.56
N SER A 220 -21.43 15.24 -3.25
CA SER A 220 -22.39 16.26 -2.80
C SER A 220 -23.01 15.92 -1.43
N LEU A 221 -23.29 14.64 -1.16
CA LEU A 221 -23.71 14.16 0.15
C LEU A 221 -22.64 14.41 1.23
N ALA A 222 -21.37 14.13 0.94
CA ALA A 222 -20.27 14.39 1.86
C ALA A 222 -20.05 15.90 2.11
N VAL A 223 -20.21 16.74 1.09
CA VAL A 223 -20.18 18.20 1.24
C VAL A 223 -21.30 18.69 2.16
N ARG A 224 -22.52 18.14 2.02
CA ARG A 224 -23.62 18.43 2.97
C ARG A 224 -23.25 18.00 4.40
N ALA A 225 -22.59 16.85 4.56
CA ALA A 225 -22.14 16.37 5.86
C ALA A 225 -21.04 17.27 6.47
N LEU A 226 -20.07 17.74 5.68
CA LEU A 226 -19.05 18.70 6.11
C LEU A 226 -19.65 20.04 6.54
N LYS A 227 -20.65 20.55 5.80
CA LYS A 227 -21.40 21.75 6.18
C LYS A 227 -22.21 21.57 7.47
N ARG A 228 -22.58 20.34 7.85
CA ARG A 228 -23.21 20.04 9.14
C ARG A 228 -22.20 19.88 10.28
N ALA A 229 -20.92 19.67 9.97
CA ALA A 229 -19.86 19.47 10.96
C ALA A 229 -19.46 20.77 11.68
N THR A 230 -19.70 21.93 11.06
CA THR A 230 -19.37 23.25 11.60
C THR A 230 -20.32 24.32 11.07
N GLU A 231 -20.56 25.37 11.86
CA GLU A 231 -21.22 26.60 11.42
C GLU A 231 -20.21 27.61 10.83
N ASP A 232 -18.92 27.42 11.12
CA ASP A 232 -17.84 28.27 10.63
C ASP A 232 -17.41 27.86 9.21
N ILE A 233 -17.90 28.60 8.23
CA ILE A 233 -17.57 28.40 6.81
C ILE A 233 -16.09 28.71 6.53
N ALA A 234 -15.48 29.66 7.27
CA ALA A 234 -14.08 30.02 7.06
C ALA A 234 -13.14 28.85 7.35
N LEU A 235 -13.50 28.00 8.33
CA LEU A 235 -12.77 26.77 8.62
C LEU A 235 -12.79 25.77 7.46
N LEU A 236 -13.91 25.69 6.71
CA LEU A 236 -14.02 24.84 5.52
C LEU A 236 -13.18 25.40 4.36
N GLU A 237 -13.25 26.71 4.12
CA GLU A 237 -12.51 27.37 3.04
C GLU A 237 -10.98 27.39 3.29
N ALA A 238 -10.56 27.42 4.55
CA ALA A 238 -9.15 27.50 4.95
C ALA A 238 -8.37 26.18 4.86
N ALA A 239 -9.06 25.06 4.56
CA ALA A 239 -8.46 23.73 4.51
C ALA A 239 -7.31 23.65 3.49
N ASP A 240 -6.15 23.21 3.97
CA ASP A 240 -4.96 23.00 3.14
C ASP A 240 -4.84 21.55 2.64
N THR A 241 -5.65 20.64 3.19
CA THR A 241 -5.70 19.24 2.80
C THR A 241 -7.15 18.79 2.66
N VAL A 242 -7.49 18.05 1.60
CA VAL A 242 -8.82 17.43 1.47
C VAL A 242 -8.67 15.94 1.19
N GLY A 243 -9.38 15.14 1.97
CA GLY A 243 -9.41 13.69 1.91
C GLY A 243 -10.75 13.18 1.39
N TRP A 244 -10.72 12.15 0.55
CA TRP A 244 -11.89 11.43 0.06
C TRP A 244 -11.79 9.93 0.31
N VAL A 245 -12.79 9.38 1.00
CA VAL A 245 -13.02 7.93 1.05
C VAL A 245 -13.71 7.54 -0.25
N ALA A 246 -13.04 6.73 -1.07
CA ALA A 246 -13.55 6.33 -2.37
C ALA A 246 -14.93 5.66 -2.26
N SER A 247 -15.86 6.09 -3.11
CA SER A 247 -17.22 5.57 -3.16
C SER A 247 -17.30 4.33 -4.05
N VAL A 248 -18.04 3.34 -3.60
CA VAL A 248 -18.36 2.11 -4.34
C VAL A 248 -19.49 2.34 -5.33
N SER A 249 -20.47 3.19 -4.99
CA SER A 249 -21.63 3.48 -5.82
C SER A 249 -21.32 4.42 -7.00
N TRP A 250 -20.28 5.25 -6.91
CA TRP A 250 -19.79 6.06 -8.02
C TRP A 250 -18.31 6.37 -7.88
N GLN A 251 -17.53 6.12 -8.93
CA GLN A 251 -16.09 6.32 -8.89
C GLN A 251 -15.71 7.71 -9.42
N TYR A 252 -14.83 8.37 -8.67
CA TYR A 252 -14.24 9.66 -9.02
C TYR A 252 -12.75 9.48 -9.25
N ALA A 253 -12.21 10.23 -10.19
CA ALA A 253 -10.78 10.26 -10.44
C ALA A 253 -10.06 10.95 -9.26
N ASP A 254 -10.61 12.07 -8.76
CA ASP A 254 -10.22 12.74 -7.51
C ASP A 254 -11.48 13.35 -6.85
N GLY A 255 -12.11 12.59 -5.95
CA GLY A 255 -13.28 13.06 -5.22
C GLY A 255 -12.95 14.18 -4.22
N ALA A 256 -11.72 14.25 -3.73
CA ALA A 256 -11.27 15.29 -2.81
C ALA A 256 -11.18 16.66 -3.51
N ALA A 257 -10.72 16.70 -4.76
CA ALA A 257 -10.75 17.92 -5.56
C ALA A 257 -12.18 18.43 -5.81
N LEU A 258 -13.16 17.53 -5.95
CA LEU A 258 -14.57 17.92 -6.09
C LEU A 258 -15.13 18.50 -4.79
N ILE A 259 -14.81 17.90 -3.64
CA ILE A 259 -15.15 18.47 -2.32
C ILE A 259 -14.56 19.87 -2.18
N ALA A 260 -13.26 20.03 -2.46
CA ALA A 260 -12.56 21.31 -2.34
C ALA A 260 -13.26 22.40 -3.17
N ARG A 261 -13.56 22.09 -4.44
CA ARG A 261 -14.27 22.99 -5.35
C ARG A 261 -15.65 23.39 -4.82
N LEU A 262 -16.42 22.44 -4.31
CA LEU A 262 -17.79 22.69 -3.81
C LEU A 262 -17.83 23.44 -2.46
N LEU A 263 -16.71 23.47 -1.74
CA LEU A 263 -16.53 24.19 -0.48
C LEU A 263 -15.67 25.44 -0.62
N ASN A 264 -15.29 25.83 -1.85
CA ASN A 264 -14.37 26.94 -2.13
C ASN A 264 -13.00 26.82 -1.42
N ALA A 265 -12.60 25.61 -1.02
CA ALA A 265 -11.29 25.34 -0.45
C ALA A 265 -10.23 25.24 -1.55
N ARG A 266 -8.98 25.59 -1.22
CA ARG A 266 -7.82 25.51 -2.11
C ARG A 266 -6.70 24.70 -1.45
N PRO A 267 -6.87 23.37 -1.32
CA PRO A 267 -5.88 22.55 -0.66
C PRO A 267 -4.58 22.49 -1.45
N ALA A 268 -3.46 22.42 -0.73
CA ALA A 268 -2.16 22.08 -1.30
C ALA A 268 -2.06 20.58 -1.64
N THR A 269 -2.88 19.73 -1.01
CA THR A 269 -2.84 18.28 -1.19
C THR A 269 -4.25 17.68 -1.18
N THR A 270 -4.53 16.83 -2.16
CA THR A 270 -5.70 15.93 -2.17
C THR A 270 -5.27 14.50 -1.90
N VAL A 271 -6.03 13.80 -1.06
CA VAL A 271 -5.76 12.41 -0.69
C VAL A 271 -7.01 11.56 -0.91
N GLN A 272 -6.88 10.42 -1.57
CA GLN A 272 -7.99 9.49 -1.81
C GLN A 272 -7.65 8.09 -1.31
N THR A 273 -8.61 7.34 -0.80
CA THR A 273 -8.38 5.92 -0.45
C THR A 273 -8.41 5.03 -1.70
N GLY A 274 -7.88 3.80 -1.58
CA GLY A 274 -8.13 2.73 -2.55
C GLY A 274 -9.64 2.51 -2.77
N LEU A 275 -9.98 1.95 -3.93
CA LEU A 275 -11.39 1.86 -4.38
C LEU A 275 -12.22 0.95 -3.47
N PHE A 276 -11.60 -0.08 -2.92
CA PHE A 276 -12.30 -1.07 -2.08
C PHE A 276 -11.60 -1.22 -0.73
N GLY A 277 -12.34 -0.90 0.34
CA GLY A 277 -11.86 -1.03 1.71
C GLY A 277 -12.67 -0.18 2.69
N GLY A 278 -13.46 -0.84 3.53
CA GLY A 278 -14.13 -0.21 4.67
C GLY A 278 -13.16 0.31 5.75
N ASP A 279 -11.87 0.01 5.64
CA ASP A 279 -10.78 0.59 6.44
C ASP A 279 -10.45 2.04 6.06
N GLY A 280 -10.87 2.48 4.86
CA GLY A 280 -10.56 3.77 4.27
C GLY A 280 -10.72 4.99 5.19
N PRO A 281 -11.86 5.17 5.89
CA PRO A 281 -12.07 6.33 6.76
C PRO A 281 -11.02 6.47 7.85
N LEU A 282 -10.69 5.38 8.56
CA LEU A 282 -9.69 5.41 9.62
C LEU A 282 -8.27 5.52 9.06
N ARG A 283 -7.97 4.86 7.92
CA ARG A 283 -6.68 5.03 7.23
C ARG A 283 -6.43 6.49 6.89
N LEU A 284 -7.44 7.18 6.36
CA LEU A 284 -7.36 8.58 5.97
C LEU A 284 -7.25 9.53 7.16
N ILE A 285 -8.03 9.30 8.23
CA ILE A 285 -7.93 10.06 9.49
C ILE A 285 -6.54 9.90 10.12
N ASN A 286 -6.05 8.66 10.23
CA ASN A 286 -4.76 8.37 10.86
C ASN A 286 -3.58 8.98 10.07
N ASP A 287 -3.59 8.85 8.74
CA ASP A 287 -2.56 9.41 7.86
C ASP A 287 -2.51 10.94 7.92
N ILE A 288 -3.68 11.60 7.87
CA ILE A 288 -3.78 13.06 7.98
C ILE A 288 -3.38 13.54 9.39
N ALA A 289 -3.77 12.82 10.44
CA ALA A 289 -3.32 13.12 11.81
C ALA A 289 -1.78 13.02 11.94
N ALA A 290 -1.15 12.09 11.22
CA ALA A 290 0.31 11.98 11.16
C ALA A 290 0.93 13.16 10.40
N ALA A 291 0.32 13.61 9.30
CA ALA A 291 0.75 14.80 8.55
C ALA A 291 0.64 16.08 9.40
N ILE A 292 -0.43 16.21 10.20
CA ILE A 292 -0.58 17.31 11.17
C ILE A 292 0.54 17.27 12.20
N THR A 293 0.85 16.10 12.76
CA THR A 293 1.93 15.94 13.75
C THR A 293 3.31 16.33 13.18
N ARG A 294 3.51 16.16 11.87
CA ARG A 294 4.75 16.59 11.15
C ARG A 294 4.74 18.06 10.71
N GLY A 295 3.63 18.77 10.89
CA GLY A 295 3.46 20.15 10.44
C GLY A 295 3.33 20.30 8.92
N GLU A 296 2.86 19.26 8.24
CA GLU A 296 2.60 19.25 6.79
C GLU A 296 1.17 19.70 6.45
N THR A 297 0.23 19.48 7.37
CA THR A 297 -1.19 19.82 7.26
C THR A 297 -1.61 20.62 8.48
N SER A 298 -2.33 21.73 8.30
CA SER A 298 -2.90 22.50 9.42
C SER A 298 -4.39 22.20 9.60
N ILE A 299 -5.16 22.24 8.51
CA ILE A 299 -6.61 22.02 8.51
C ILE A 299 -6.96 21.08 7.37
N ALA A 300 -7.64 19.98 7.69
CA ALA A 300 -8.09 18.98 6.73
C ALA A 300 -9.60 18.76 6.78
N LEU A 301 -10.18 18.57 5.60
CA LEU A 301 -11.56 18.10 5.43
C LEU A 301 -11.53 16.66 4.93
N ILE A 302 -12.26 15.77 5.59
CA ILE A 302 -12.36 14.36 5.19
C ILE A 302 -13.82 14.08 4.87
N GLY A 303 -14.10 13.78 3.61
CA GLY A 303 -15.43 13.37 3.13
C GLY A 303 -15.47 11.90 2.76
N GLY A 304 -16.64 11.30 2.96
CA GLY A 304 -16.95 9.97 2.44
C GLY A 304 -18.46 9.82 2.30
N GLY A 305 -18.91 9.05 1.32
CA GLY A 305 -20.33 8.85 1.11
C GLY A 305 -20.66 7.82 0.06
N GLU A 306 -21.89 7.33 0.11
CA GLU A 306 -22.49 6.48 -0.89
C GLU A 306 -23.87 7.01 -1.27
N ALA A 307 -24.26 6.77 -2.53
CA ALA A 307 -25.60 7.01 -3.07
C ALA A 307 -26.16 5.73 -3.71
N ALA A 308 -25.91 4.58 -3.08
CA ALA A 308 -26.19 3.26 -3.62
C ALA A 308 -27.70 2.98 -3.76
N ALA A 309 -28.55 3.56 -2.90
CA ALA A 309 -30.00 3.43 -3.04
C ALA A 309 -30.49 4.12 -4.33
N THR A 310 -29.99 5.33 -4.60
CA THR A 310 -30.28 6.08 -5.83
C THR A 310 -29.75 5.35 -7.06
N ALA A 311 -28.50 4.86 -7.01
CA ALA A 311 -27.90 4.11 -8.11
C ALA A 311 -28.70 2.84 -8.44
N ALA A 312 -29.13 2.09 -7.43
CA ALA A 312 -29.92 0.87 -7.62
C ALA A 312 -31.31 1.14 -8.22
N VAL A 313 -31.95 2.27 -7.90
CA VAL A 313 -33.22 2.67 -8.54
C VAL A 313 -33.00 3.09 -9.99
N ALA A 314 -31.94 3.85 -10.27
CA ALA A 314 -31.59 4.28 -11.62
C ALA A 314 -31.33 3.06 -12.53
N GLU A 315 -30.54 2.10 -12.06
CA GLU A 315 -30.26 0.85 -12.76
C GLU A 315 -31.55 0.05 -13.06
N ARG A 316 -32.39 -0.21 -12.05
CA ARG A 316 -33.66 -0.94 -12.22
C ARG A 316 -34.64 -0.26 -13.18
N SER A 317 -34.58 1.07 -13.28
CA SER A 317 -35.45 1.87 -14.15
C SER A 317 -34.81 2.20 -15.50
N GLY A 318 -33.59 1.73 -15.78
CA GLY A 318 -32.86 2.03 -17.01
C GLY A 318 -32.53 3.51 -17.19
N ARG A 319 -32.49 4.30 -16.10
CA ARG A 319 -32.18 5.74 -16.13
C ARG A 319 -30.68 5.96 -15.98
N SER A 320 -30.13 6.88 -16.77
CA SER A 320 -28.75 7.34 -16.61
C SER A 320 -28.61 8.28 -15.41
N LEU A 321 -27.52 8.15 -14.66
CA LEU A 321 -27.13 9.09 -13.62
C LEU A 321 -26.31 10.23 -14.24
N ASP A 322 -26.75 11.46 -14.05
CA ASP A 322 -26.02 12.68 -14.45
C ASP A 322 -25.10 13.16 -13.33
N TRP A 323 -24.32 12.23 -12.78
CA TRP A 323 -23.37 12.52 -11.70
C TRP A 323 -22.03 12.98 -12.29
N PRO A 324 -21.28 13.83 -11.57
CA PRO A 324 -20.12 14.50 -12.14
C PRO A 324 -19.03 13.49 -12.54
N GLY A 325 -18.60 13.60 -13.81
CA GLY A 325 -17.35 13.01 -14.30
C GLY A 325 -16.18 13.99 -14.16
N GLN A 326 -14.95 13.48 -14.33
CA GLN A 326 -13.74 14.29 -14.31
C GLN A 326 -12.93 14.08 -15.60
N PRO A 327 -12.17 15.10 -16.06
CA PRO A 327 -11.30 14.96 -17.22
C PRO A 327 -10.34 13.79 -17.09
N THR A 328 -10.05 13.12 -18.20
CA THR A 328 -9.04 12.07 -18.26
C THR A 328 -7.68 12.61 -17.83
N GLY A 329 -6.99 11.90 -16.93
CA GLY A 329 -5.71 12.33 -16.36
C GLY A 329 -5.83 13.00 -14.99
N THR A 330 -7.04 13.34 -14.54
CA THR A 330 -7.29 13.75 -13.15
C THR A 330 -6.84 12.64 -12.20
N ALA A 331 -6.11 12.99 -11.15
CA ALA A 331 -5.69 12.07 -10.09
C ALA A 331 -5.48 12.86 -8.79
N PRO A 332 -5.69 12.24 -7.62
CA PRO A 332 -5.35 12.84 -6.34
C PRO A 332 -3.84 13.04 -6.23
N SER A 333 -3.40 13.97 -5.36
CA SER A 333 -1.97 14.11 -5.04
C SER A 333 -1.39 12.82 -4.48
N ARG A 334 -2.19 12.06 -3.71
CA ARG A 334 -1.80 10.74 -3.19
C ARG A 334 -3.01 9.80 -3.04
N THR A 335 -2.78 8.51 -3.28
CA THR A 335 -3.73 7.44 -2.97
C THR A 335 -3.25 6.60 -1.80
N LEU A 336 -4.13 6.33 -0.83
CA LEU A 336 -3.85 5.53 0.36
C LEU A 336 -4.41 4.11 0.25
N GLY A 337 -3.62 3.15 0.71
CA GLY A 337 -3.97 1.72 0.65
C GLY A 337 -3.54 1.07 -0.66
N ALA A 338 -3.54 -0.25 -0.67
CA ALA A 338 -3.22 -1.07 -1.82
C ALA A 338 -4.39 -1.99 -2.14
N ASP A 339 -4.64 -2.20 -3.43
CA ASP A 339 -5.57 -3.21 -3.95
C ASP A 339 -4.78 -4.30 -4.65
N ARG A 340 -5.26 -5.53 -4.52
CA ARG A 340 -4.77 -6.71 -5.25
C ARG A 340 -5.97 -7.49 -5.75
N GLU A 341 -5.71 -8.54 -6.53
CA GLU A 341 -6.76 -9.43 -7.03
C GLU A 341 -7.69 -9.93 -5.91
N PRO A 342 -9.00 -10.00 -6.16
CA PRO A 342 -10.01 -10.27 -5.15
C PRO A 342 -9.98 -11.70 -4.60
N GLY A 343 -9.32 -12.64 -5.28
CA GLY A 343 -9.24 -14.03 -4.84
C GLY A 343 -8.20 -14.82 -5.62
N ASN A 344 -7.89 -16.02 -5.14
CA ASN A 344 -7.02 -16.96 -5.84
C ASN A 344 -7.81 -17.96 -6.72
N ALA A 345 -7.09 -18.83 -7.44
CA ALA A 345 -7.74 -19.78 -8.36
C ALA A 345 -8.67 -20.79 -7.65
N PRO A 346 -8.29 -21.41 -6.51
CA PRO A 346 -9.20 -22.26 -5.73
C PRO A 346 -10.46 -21.54 -5.22
N GLU A 347 -10.32 -20.31 -4.70
CA GLU A 347 -11.46 -19.49 -4.26
C GLU A 347 -12.42 -19.20 -5.42
N THR A 348 -11.88 -18.80 -6.56
CA THR A 348 -12.66 -18.51 -7.76
C THR A 348 -13.39 -19.75 -8.26
N ALA A 349 -12.72 -20.91 -8.29
CA ALA A 349 -13.30 -22.18 -8.74
C ALA A 349 -14.47 -22.64 -7.85
N ALA A 350 -14.40 -22.39 -6.54
CA ALA A 350 -15.48 -22.69 -5.60
C ALA A 350 -16.61 -21.63 -5.57
N GLY A 351 -16.42 -20.50 -6.26
CA GLY A 351 -17.37 -19.38 -6.27
C GLY A 351 -17.33 -18.51 -5.00
N LEU A 352 -16.16 -18.44 -4.34
CA LEU A 352 -15.88 -17.55 -3.21
C LEU A 352 -15.49 -16.15 -3.68
N VAL A 353 -16.38 -15.50 -4.43
CA VAL A 353 -16.19 -14.13 -4.93
C VAL A 353 -17.03 -13.12 -4.14
N ALA A 354 -18.24 -13.49 -3.74
CA ALA A 354 -19.09 -12.60 -2.95
C ALA A 354 -18.60 -12.56 -1.49
N PRO A 355 -18.39 -11.36 -0.87
CA PRO A 355 -17.97 -11.25 0.52
C PRO A 355 -18.81 -12.10 1.46
N LEU A 356 -20.13 -12.12 1.21
CA LEU A 356 -21.11 -12.89 1.97
C LEU A 356 -20.70 -14.36 2.19
N HIS A 357 -20.18 -15.04 1.17
CA HIS A 357 -19.82 -16.46 1.28
C HIS A 357 -18.62 -16.67 2.20
N LEU A 358 -17.62 -15.77 2.13
CA LEU A 358 -16.43 -15.85 2.96
C LEU A 358 -16.72 -15.50 4.42
N TYR A 359 -17.53 -14.47 4.67
CA TYR A 359 -17.97 -14.14 6.03
C TYR A 359 -18.85 -15.23 6.66
N ALA A 360 -19.57 -16.00 5.85
CA ALA A 360 -20.31 -17.18 6.31
C ALA A 360 -19.38 -18.35 6.64
N LEU A 361 -18.30 -18.55 5.88
CA LEU A 361 -17.25 -19.51 6.24
C LEU A 361 -16.56 -19.13 7.56
N PHE A 362 -16.27 -17.85 7.79
CA PHE A 362 -15.74 -17.39 9.09
C PHE A 362 -16.69 -17.71 10.25
N GLU A 363 -17.98 -17.50 10.04
CA GLU A 363 -19.01 -17.77 11.05
C GLU A 363 -19.17 -19.27 11.33
N SER A 364 -19.07 -20.10 10.29
CA SER A 364 -19.07 -21.55 10.40
C SER A 364 -17.82 -22.07 11.13
N ALA A 365 -16.64 -21.51 10.84
CA ALA A 365 -15.40 -21.79 11.58
C ALA A 365 -15.50 -21.37 13.06
N LEU A 366 -16.12 -20.22 13.36
CA LEU A 366 -16.40 -19.79 14.73
C LEU A 366 -17.33 -20.76 15.44
N ARG A 367 -18.42 -21.21 14.80
CA ARG A 367 -19.32 -22.22 15.36
C ARG A 367 -18.57 -23.48 15.76
N ARG A 368 -17.76 -24.01 14.83
CA ARG A 368 -16.93 -25.19 15.05
C ARG A 368 -16.01 -25.01 16.25
N ARG A 369 -15.30 -23.88 16.33
CA ARG A 369 -14.39 -23.59 17.44
C ARG A 369 -15.11 -23.52 18.79
N LEU A 370 -16.30 -22.94 18.82
CA LEU A 370 -17.11 -22.80 20.02
C LEU A 370 -17.83 -24.10 20.40
N GLY A 371 -17.86 -25.11 19.51
CA GLY A 371 -18.54 -26.38 19.75
C GLY A 371 -20.06 -26.24 19.87
N LEU A 372 -20.65 -25.25 19.21
CA LEU A 372 -22.09 -24.97 19.28
C LEU A 372 -22.88 -25.77 18.24
N SER A 373 -24.07 -26.21 18.63
CA SER A 373 -25.07 -26.70 17.68
C SER A 373 -25.52 -25.57 16.72
N PRO A 374 -26.11 -25.91 15.55
CA PRO A 374 -26.68 -24.92 14.64
C PRO A 374 -27.66 -23.96 15.34
N GLU A 375 -28.52 -24.46 16.21
CA GLU A 375 -29.55 -23.68 16.90
C GLU A 375 -28.97 -22.73 17.94
N GLU A 376 -28.02 -23.20 18.77
CA GLU A 376 -27.33 -22.36 19.76
C GLU A 376 -26.53 -21.24 19.10
N HIS A 377 -25.88 -21.57 17.97
CA HIS A 377 -25.12 -20.60 17.20
C HIS A 377 -26.01 -19.54 16.56
N GLN A 378 -27.13 -19.95 15.95
CA GLN A 378 -28.12 -19.02 15.42
C GLN A 378 -28.64 -18.08 16.51
N ALA A 379 -29.03 -18.62 17.67
CA ALA A 379 -29.50 -17.82 18.79
C ALA A 379 -28.44 -16.79 19.26
N ARG A 380 -27.17 -17.20 19.31
CA ARG A 380 -26.05 -16.33 19.69
C ARG A 380 -25.88 -15.16 18.72
N ILE A 381 -25.81 -15.41 17.42
CA ILE A 381 -25.58 -14.34 16.43
C ILE A 381 -26.80 -13.42 16.30
N THR A 382 -28.02 -13.97 16.43
CA THR A 382 -29.26 -13.16 16.48
C THR A 382 -29.30 -12.27 17.72
N ALA A 383 -28.92 -12.78 18.90
CA ALA A 383 -28.87 -11.97 20.12
C ALA A 383 -27.82 -10.85 20.02
N LEU A 384 -26.66 -11.13 19.42
CA LEU A 384 -25.65 -10.10 19.13
C LEU A 384 -26.23 -9.02 18.22
N TRP A 385 -26.88 -9.40 17.13
CA TRP A 385 -27.47 -8.45 16.19
C TRP A 385 -28.64 -7.66 16.77
N ALA A 386 -29.42 -8.24 17.68
CA ALA A 386 -30.49 -7.54 18.39
C ALA A 386 -29.96 -6.34 19.20
N ARG A 387 -28.81 -6.48 19.88
CA ARG A 387 -28.17 -5.36 20.60
C ARG A 387 -27.68 -4.26 19.65
N PHE A 388 -27.19 -4.63 18.46
CA PHE A 388 -26.82 -3.66 17.43
C PHE A 388 -28.04 -2.89 16.92
N ARG A 389 -29.18 -3.57 16.73
CA ARG A 389 -30.47 -2.94 16.39
C ARG A 389 -30.93 -1.96 17.47
N GLU A 390 -30.81 -2.31 18.76
CA GLU A 390 -31.18 -1.42 19.87
C GLU A 390 -30.40 -0.10 19.83
N VAL A 391 -29.10 -0.15 19.50
CA VAL A 391 -28.31 1.07 19.30
C VAL A 391 -28.78 1.83 18.06
N ALA A 392 -28.99 1.16 16.93
CA ALA A 392 -29.47 1.79 15.69
C ALA A 392 -30.83 2.49 15.88
N ALA A 393 -31.73 1.93 16.69
CA ALA A 393 -33.02 2.52 17.02
C ALA A 393 -32.95 3.91 17.64
N THR A 394 -31.84 4.22 18.31
CA THR A 394 -31.59 5.54 18.92
C THR A 394 -30.72 6.46 18.06
N ASN A 395 -30.17 5.95 16.96
CA ASN A 395 -29.30 6.71 16.07
C ASN A 395 -30.16 7.47 15.04
N PRO A 396 -30.16 8.81 15.03
CA PRO A 396 -30.96 9.61 14.10
C PRO A 396 -30.53 9.48 12.63
N HIS A 397 -29.36 8.89 12.38
CA HIS A 397 -28.83 8.62 11.05
C HIS A 397 -28.97 7.15 10.64
N ALA A 398 -29.63 6.31 11.43
CA ALA A 398 -29.85 4.92 11.04
C ALA A 398 -30.84 4.82 9.87
N TRP A 399 -30.48 4.00 8.87
CA TRP A 399 -31.31 3.80 7.68
C TRP A 399 -32.53 2.91 7.92
N LEU A 400 -32.39 1.87 8.74
CA LEU A 400 -33.45 0.92 9.08
C LEU A 400 -33.46 0.65 10.61
N PRO A 401 -33.80 1.65 11.44
CA PRO A 401 -33.76 1.53 12.90
C PRO A 401 -34.78 0.53 13.46
N HIS A 402 -35.93 0.41 12.80
CA HIS A 402 -37.04 -0.45 13.22
C HIS A 402 -37.56 -1.26 12.02
N PRO A 403 -36.90 -2.38 11.65
CA PRO A 403 -37.46 -3.26 10.63
C PRO A 403 -38.85 -3.74 11.08
N GLY A 404 -39.87 -3.46 10.26
CA GLY A 404 -41.24 -3.93 10.49
C GLY A 404 -41.39 -5.42 10.23
N PRO A 405 -42.55 -6.02 10.59
CA PRO A 405 -42.81 -7.45 10.37
C PRO A 405 -42.81 -7.85 8.88
N ASP A 406 -43.04 -6.89 7.99
CA ASP A 406 -43.08 -7.11 6.53
C ASP A 406 -41.69 -7.03 5.87
N VAL A 407 -40.62 -6.80 6.64
CA VAL A 407 -39.25 -6.79 6.10
C VAL A 407 -38.85 -8.21 5.70
N ASP A 408 -38.41 -8.37 4.46
CA ASP A 408 -37.91 -9.62 3.90
C ASP A 408 -36.65 -10.09 4.65
N ASP A 409 -36.84 -11.02 5.58
CA ASP A 409 -35.78 -11.71 6.33
C ASP A 409 -35.54 -13.15 5.87
N ARG A 410 -35.61 -13.38 4.55
CA ARG A 410 -35.31 -14.70 3.97
C ARG A 410 -33.86 -15.16 4.26
N PRO A 411 -33.57 -16.47 4.23
CA PRO A 411 -32.21 -16.97 4.22
C PRO A 411 -31.44 -16.48 2.97
N VAL A 412 -30.18 -16.09 3.13
CA VAL A 412 -29.33 -15.64 2.02
C VAL A 412 -28.16 -16.61 1.82
N CYS A 413 -27.42 -16.89 2.88
CA CYS A 413 -26.49 -18.01 2.96
C CYS A 413 -26.42 -18.49 4.40
N ALA A 414 -26.34 -19.79 4.66
CA ALA A 414 -26.27 -20.28 6.04
C ALA A 414 -24.97 -19.79 6.71
N PRO A 415 -25.03 -19.20 7.92
CA PRO A 415 -26.18 -19.09 8.83
C PRO A 415 -26.98 -17.76 8.75
N TYR A 416 -26.65 -16.88 7.80
CA TYR A 416 -27.24 -15.55 7.67
C TYR A 416 -28.59 -15.51 6.94
N THR A 417 -29.56 -14.92 7.62
CA THR A 417 -30.75 -14.32 7.01
C THR A 417 -30.45 -12.91 6.53
N LYS A 418 -31.37 -12.28 5.79
CA LYS A 418 -31.15 -10.96 5.22
C LYS A 418 -30.85 -9.89 6.28
N LEU A 419 -31.50 -9.95 7.45
CA LEU A 419 -31.29 -9.04 8.58
C LEU A 419 -30.03 -9.34 9.39
N LEU A 420 -29.28 -10.39 9.07
CA LEU A 420 -27.92 -10.63 9.58
C LEU A 420 -26.82 -10.16 8.62
N THR A 421 -27.20 -9.55 7.49
CA THR A 421 -26.26 -9.05 6.47
C THR A 421 -26.23 -7.53 6.41
N ALA A 422 -25.11 -6.95 5.99
CA ALA A 422 -25.00 -5.51 5.73
C ALA A 422 -26.07 -5.01 4.74
N ASN A 423 -26.61 -3.82 5.00
CA ASN A 423 -27.50 -3.13 4.07
C ASN A 423 -26.72 -2.07 3.29
N LEU A 424 -26.27 -2.43 2.09
CA LEU A 424 -25.45 -1.55 1.25
C LEU A 424 -26.26 -0.55 0.41
N GLN A 425 -27.59 -0.70 0.33
CA GLN A 425 -28.45 0.15 -0.50
C GLN A 425 -28.92 1.38 0.30
N VAL A 426 -27.97 2.26 0.59
CA VAL A 426 -28.18 3.49 1.37
C VAL A 426 -27.65 4.71 0.63
N ASN A 427 -28.23 5.88 0.91
CA ASN A 427 -27.58 7.16 0.60
C ASN A 427 -27.17 7.82 1.91
N GLN A 428 -25.90 7.68 2.27
CA GLN A 428 -25.37 8.16 3.54
C GLN A 428 -23.96 8.70 3.33
N ALA A 429 -23.61 9.74 4.08
CA ALA A 429 -22.30 10.36 4.00
C ALA A 429 -21.87 10.99 5.32
N THR A 430 -20.57 11.19 5.45
CA THR A 430 -19.93 11.84 6.59
C THR A 430 -18.96 12.92 6.15
N GLY A 431 -18.80 13.92 7.01
CA GLY A 431 -17.78 14.93 6.91
C GLY A 431 -17.08 15.10 8.24
N VAL A 432 -15.75 14.97 8.26
CA VAL A 432 -14.92 15.15 9.46
C VAL A 432 -13.94 16.30 9.20
N ILE A 433 -13.84 17.22 10.17
CA ILE A 433 -12.89 18.33 10.16
C ILE A 433 -11.82 18.02 11.20
N LEU A 434 -10.60 17.79 10.71
CA LEU A 434 -9.43 17.41 11.49
C LEU A 434 -8.37 18.50 11.31
N CYS A 435 -7.85 19.04 12.41
CA CYS A 435 -6.85 20.10 12.34
C CYS A 435 -5.81 19.99 13.46
N SER A 436 -4.79 20.83 13.41
CA SER A 436 -3.87 21.02 14.53
C SER A 436 -4.58 21.73 15.69
N ALA A 437 -4.17 21.45 16.93
CA ALA A 437 -4.64 22.18 18.11
C ALA A 437 -4.42 23.70 17.97
N GLN A 438 -3.34 24.11 17.30
CA GLN A 438 -3.08 25.49 16.92
C GLN A 438 -4.16 26.06 16.00
N ALA A 439 -4.48 25.39 14.90
CA ALA A 439 -5.51 25.85 13.98
C ALA A 439 -6.88 25.93 14.64
N ALA A 440 -7.22 24.94 15.50
CA ALA A 440 -8.44 24.98 16.29
C ALA A 440 -8.48 26.20 17.22
N HIS A 441 -7.36 26.51 17.88
CA HIS A 441 -7.23 27.66 18.78
C HIS A 441 -7.32 29.00 18.03
N GLU A 442 -6.61 29.15 16.91
CA GLU A 442 -6.62 30.35 16.07
C GLU A 442 -7.98 30.61 15.43
N ALA A 443 -8.71 29.54 15.07
CA ALA A 443 -10.09 29.62 14.59
C ALA A 443 -11.11 29.87 15.72
N GLY A 444 -10.68 29.93 16.98
CA GLY A 444 -11.56 30.16 18.12
C GLY A 444 -12.52 29.01 18.42
N VAL A 445 -12.19 27.78 18.00
CA VAL A 445 -13.01 26.59 18.31
C VAL A 445 -12.94 26.31 19.82
N PRO A 446 -14.07 26.32 20.55
CA PRO A 446 -14.10 25.99 21.97
C PRO A 446 -13.46 24.64 22.28
N GLN A 447 -12.65 24.56 23.35
CA GLN A 447 -11.88 23.35 23.66
C GLN A 447 -12.73 22.16 24.10
N ASP A 448 -13.94 22.39 24.61
CA ASP A 448 -14.93 21.34 24.90
C ASP A 448 -15.43 20.63 23.62
N ARG A 449 -15.18 21.20 22.44
CA ARG A 449 -15.44 20.55 21.15
C ARG A 449 -14.27 19.71 20.64
N TRP A 450 -13.09 19.78 21.26
CA TRP A 450 -11.89 19.11 20.75
C TRP A 450 -11.91 17.63 21.12
N ILE A 451 -11.83 16.77 20.10
CA ILE A 451 -11.61 15.32 20.28
C ILE A 451 -10.23 14.97 19.74
N PHE A 452 -9.33 14.59 20.63
CA PHE A 452 -7.96 14.24 20.27
C PHE A 452 -7.90 12.85 19.66
N VAL A 453 -7.06 12.70 18.63
CA VAL A 453 -6.66 11.39 18.10
C VAL A 453 -5.42 10.95 18.87
N HIS A 454 -5.54 9.91 19.69
CA HIS A 454 -4.45 9.45 20.58
C HIS A 454 -3.47 8.53 19.85
N ALA A 455 -4.00 7.62 19.04
CA ALA A 455 -3.23 6.66 18.26
C ALA A 455 -4.06 6.16 17.08
N GLY A 456 -3.38 5.82 16.00
CA GLY A 456 -3.89 5.05 14.88
C GLY A 456 -3.00 3.84 14.63
N ALA A 457 -3.56 2.74 14.15
CA ALA A 457 -2.76 1.64 13.62
C ALA A 457 -3.46 0.94 12.46
N HIS A 458 -2.67 0.23 11.67
CA HIS A 458 -3.15 -0.55 10.53
C HIS A 458 -2.30 -1.80 10.30
N ALA A 459 -2.93 -2.83 9.73
CA ALA A 459 -2.27 -4.06 9.27
C ALA A 459 -3.19 -4.80 8.30
N THR A 460 -2.63 -5.79 7.61
CA THR A 460 -3.39 -6.72 6.78
C THR A 460 -3.17 -8.16 7.24
N ASP A 461 -4.24 -8.95 7.28
CA ASP A 461 -4.15 -10.41 7.33
C ASP A 461 -3.60 -10.95 6.00
N GLU A 462 -3.40 -12.28 5.94
CA GLU A 462 -3.10 -12.92 4.66
C GLU A 462 -4.20 -12.61 3.65
N TRP A 463 -3.77 -12.22 2.44
CA TRP A 463 -4.65 -11.56 1.49
C TRP A 463 -5.77 -12.49 1.03
N PHE A 464 -5.38 -13.71 0.65
CA PHE A 464 -6.32 -14.77 0.29
C PHE A 464 -6.79 -15.48 1.55
N VAL A 465 -8.10 -15.53 1.72
CA VAL A 465 -8.74 -16.09 2.92
C VAL A 465 -8.35 -17.55 3.09
N THR A 466 -8.33 -18.29 2.00
CA THR A 466 -8.01 -19.72 1.99
C THR A 466 -6.56 -20.02 2.33
N GLU A 467 -5.66 -19.03 2.32
CA GLU A 467 -4.27 -19.19 2.75
C GLU A 467 -4.08 -18.93 4.25
N ARG A 468 -5.07 -18.40 4.98
CA ARG A 468 -4.96 -18.11 6.43
C ARG A 468 -4.87 -19.38 7.25
N ALA A 469 -4.00 -19.46 8.25
CA ALA A 469 -3.93 -20.66 9.09
C ALA A 469 -5.22 -20.98 9.86
N ASP A 470 -5.99 -19.96 10.22
CA ASP A 470 -7.25 -20.08 10.97
C ASP A 470 -8.28 -19.10 10.38
N LEU A 471 -9.44 -19.61 9.97
CA LEU A 471 -10.52 -18.81 9.37
C LEU A 471 -11.32 -18.00 10.40
N ALA A 472 -11.24 -18.33 11.69
CA ALA A 472 -12.00 -17.64 12.72
C ALA A 472 -11.11 -16.72 13.58
N ALA A 473 -9.91 -16.39 13.12
CA ALA A 473 -8.96 -15.54 13.83
C ALA A 473 -8.42 -14.43 12.91
N SER A 474 -7.88 -13.37 13.51
CA SER A 474 -7.22 -12.27 12.82
C SER A 474 -6.00 -11.79 13.60
N PRO A 475 -4.81 -12.35 13.30
CA PRO A 475 -3.55 -11.84 13.82
C PRO A 475 -3.37 -10.34 13.58
N ALA A 476 -3.90 -9.80 12.47
CA ALA A 476 -3.82 -8.39 12.16
C ALA A 476 -4.63 -7.50 13.13
N ILE A 477 -5.89 -7.84 13.45
CA ILE A 477 -6.69 -7.09 14.43
C ILE A 477 -6.00 -7.09 15.80
N ASN A 478 -5.50 -8.25 16.20
CA ASN A 478 -4.78 -8.41 17.46
C ASN A 478 -3.52 -7.54 17.52
N ALA A 479 -2.74 -7.50 16.43
CA ALA A 479 -1.54 -6.69 16.33
C ALA A 479 -1.83 -5.18 16.39
N ILE A 480 -2.84 -4.70 15.65
CA ILE A 480 -3.18 -3.26 15.68
C ILE A 480 -3.76 -2.85 17.04
N GLY A 481 -4.54 -3.72 17.70
CA GLY A 481 -5.05 -3.52 19.06
C GLY A 481 -3.92 -3.37 20.07
N ARG A 482 -2.96 -4.30 20.07
CA ARG A 482 -1.76 -4.18 20.91
C ARG A 482 -0.94 -2.93 20.60
N ALA A 483 -0.80 -2.57 19.33
CA ALA A 483 -0.02 -1.41 18.91
C ALA A 483 -0.59 -0.11 19.49
N VAL A 484 -1.90 0.13 19.33
CA VAL A 484 -2.51 1.37 19.85
C VAL A 484 -2.56 1.39 21.37
N LEU A 485 -2.94 0.28 22.03
CA LEU A 485 -2.98 0.20 23.49
C LEU A 485 -1.59 0.35 24.12
N GLY A 486 -0.57 -0.28 23.52
CA GLY A 486 0.82 -0.15 23.96
C GLY A 486 1.38 1.27 23.78
N HIS A 487 1.00 1.96 22.70
CA HIS A 487 1.39 3.35 22.47
C HIS A 487 0.74 4.29 23.47
N THR A 488 -0.58 4.17 23.69
CA THR A 488 -1.33 5.03 24.61
C THR A 488 -1.06 4.72 26.09
N GLY A 489 -0.64 3.49 26.39
CA GLY A 489 -0.49 2.99 27.77
C GLY A 489 -1.82 2.62 28.43
N LEU A 490 -2.89 2.49 27.65
CA LEU A 490 -4.22 2.08 28.13
C LEU A 490 -4.34 0.56 28.11
N ALA A 491 -5.11 0.02 29.05
CA ALA A 491 -5.66 -1.32 28.97
C ALA A 491 -6.97 -1.31 28.16
N ILE A 492 -7.36 -2.44 27.59
CA ILE A 492 -8.66 -2.56 26.90
C ILE A 492 -9.84 -2.26 27.84
N GLY A 493 -9.67 -2.51 29.15
CA GLY A 493 -10.66 -2.19 30.18
C GLY A 493 -10.85 -0.69 30.43
N ASP A 494 -9.92 0.16 30.00
CA ASP A 494 -10.02 1.63 30.10
C ASP A 494 -10.84 2.23 28.95
N ILE A 495 -11.19 1.43 27.95
CA ILE A 495 -11.99 1.86 26.79
C ILE A 495 -13.47 1.72 27.12
N GLU A 496 -14.15 2.86 27.26
CA GLU A 496 -15.58 2.93 27.56
C GLU A 496 -16.42 2.75 26.30
N HIS A 497 -16.16 3.55 25.27
CA HIS A 497 -16.94 3.58 24.04
C HIS A 497 -16.28 2.73 22.95
N VAL A 498 -17.02 1.78 22.40
CA VAL A 498 -16.49 0.89 21.35
C VAL A 498 -17.40 0.92 20.12
N ASP A 499 -16.80 1.05 18.95
CA ASP A 499 -17.45 0.74 17.69
C ASP A 499 -16.59 -0.24 16.88
N LEU A 500 -16.99 -1.51 16.90
CA LEU A 500 -16.40 -2.54 16.05
C LEU A 500 -17.10 -2.54 14.70
N TYR A 501 -16.32 -2.57 13.62
CA TYR A 501 -16.86 -2.72 12.27
C TYR A 501 -17.74 -3.98 12.15
N ALA A 502 -18.97 -3.81 11.64
CA ALA A 502 -20.01 -4.83 11.78
C ALA A 502 -20.82 -5.06 10.50
N CYS A 503 -20.15 -5.58 9.45
CA CYS A 503 -20.82 -6.01 8.22
C CYS A 503 -21.57 -7.34 8.39
N PHE A 504 -21.02 -8.22 9.23
CA PHE A 504 -21.55 -9.53 9.59
C PHE A 504 -21.19 -9.88 11.05
N PRO A 505 -21.97 -10.73 11.73
CA PRO A 505 -21.67 -11.19 13.09
C PRO A 505 -20.26 -11.73 13.27
N SER A 506 -19.71 -12.43 12.28
CA SER A 506 -18.38 -13.04 12.39
C SER A 506 -17.28 -12.00 12.52
N ALA A 507 -17.39 -10.87 11.83
CA ALA A 507 -16.42 -9.78 11.93
C ALA A 507 -16.34 -9.22 13.35
N VAL A 508 -17.50 -9.02 13.98
CA VAL A 508 -17.60 -8.50 15.35
C VAL A 508 -17.07 -9.51 16.36
N GLN A 509 -17.43 -10.79 16.21
CA GLN A 509 -16.97 -11.85 17.11
C GLN A 509 -15.46 -12.04 17.05
N ILE A 510 -14.88 -12.05 15.85
CA ILE A 510 -13.41 -12.14 15.66
C ILE A 510 -12.75 -10.91 16.28
N ALA A 511 -13.21 -9.70 15.93
CA ALA A 511 -12.61 -8.47 16.45
C ALA A 511 -12.68 -8.38 17.98
N ALA A 512 -13.82 -8.74 18.58
CA ALA A 512 -13.99 -8.76 20.02
C ALA A 512 -13.02 -9.75 20.69
N ALA A 513 -12.90 -10.97 20.15
CA ALA A 513 -11.97 -11.96 20.67
C ALA A 513 -10.50 -11.49 20.59
N GLU A 514 -10.08 -10.96 19.44
CA GLU A 514 -8.70 -10.52 19.20
C GLU A 514 -8.29 -9.30 20.03
N LEU A 515 -9.26 -8.45 20.38
CA LEU A 515 -9.06 -7.27 21.24
C LEU A 515 -9.26 -7.58 22.73
N GLY A 516 -9.78 -8.75 23.09
CA GLY A 516 -10.10 -9.11 24.49
C GLY A 516 -11.36 -8.44 25.02
N LEU A 517 -12.34 -8.14 24.17
CA LEU A 517 -13.63 -7.56 24.51
C LEU A 517 -14.69 -8.67 24.72
N PRO A 518 -15.43 -8.66 25.83
CA PRO A 518 -16.59 -9.54 26.00
C PRO A 518 -17.67 -9.28 24.93
N VAL A 519 -18.28 -10.31 24.35
CA VAL A 519 -19.28 -10.13 23.27
C VAL A 519 -20.65 -9.61 23.74
N ASP A 520 -20.89 -9.64 25.03
CA ASP A 520 -22.11 -9.21 25.71
C ASP A 520 -22.10 -7.72 26.09
N ARG A 521 -20.94 -7.06 26.09
CA ARG A 521 -20.86 -5.60 26.27
C ARG A 521 -21.40 -4.85 25.04
N PRO A 522 -21.68 -3.53 25.15
CA PRO A 522 -21.91 -2.70 23.98
C PRO A 522 -20.67 -2.65 23.07
N LEU A 523 -20.80 -3.13 21.83
CA LEU A 523 -19.73 -3.21 20.82
C LEU A 523 -19.92 -2.26 19.64
N THR A 524 -20.95 -1.41 19.68
CA THR A 524 -21.20 -0.38 18.68
C THR A 524 -21.80 0.86 19.31
N VAL A 525 -21.49 2.02 18.73
CA VAL A 525 -22.19 3.27 19.00
C VAL A 525 -23.10 3.69 17.85
N THR A 526 -22.98 3.01 16.71
CA THR A 526 -23.64 3.32 15.44
C THR A 526 -24.85 2.42 15.16
N GLY A 527 -24.75 1.13 15.51
CA GLY A 527 -25.80 0.13 15.31
C GLY A 527 -25.58 -0.85 14.15
N GLY A 528 -24.34 -0.95 13.64
CA GLY A 528 -23.94 -1.89 12.59
C GLY A 528 -24.46 -1.62 11.18
N LEU A 529 -23.86 -2.26 10.17
CA LEU A 529 -24.17 -1.97 8.76
C LEU A 529 -25.55 -2.49 8.33
N THR A 530 -26.17 -3.41 9.08
CA THR A 530 -27.52 -3.89 8.77
C THR A 530 -28.57 -2.83 9.06
N PHE A 531 -28.54 -2.23 10.25
CA PHE A 531 -29.60 -1.34 10.74
C PHE A 531 -29.25 0.13 10.58
N ALA A 532 -28.02 0.52 10.96
CA ALA A 532 -27.57 1.90 10.76
C ALA A 532 -27.42 2.23 9.27
N GLY A 533 -27.17 1.21 8.44
CA GLY A 533 -26.86 1.34 7.03
C GLY A 533 -25.36 1.13 6.79
N GLY A 534 -25.04 0.51 5.65
CA GLY A 534 -23.68 0.20 5.25
C GLY A 534 -23.27 1.01 4.02
N PRO A 535 -22.83 2.27 4.17
CA PRO A 535 -22.38 3.09 3.06
C PRO A 535 -21.01 2.61 2.57
N GLY A 536 -20.96 1.42 1.97
CA GLY A 536 -19.79 0.85 1.30
C GLY A 536 -18.54 0.96 2.16
N ASN A 537 -17.59 1.77 1.70
CA ASN A 537 -16.32 1.99 2.37
C ASN A 537 -16.41 2.91 3.61
N ASN A 538 -17.49 3.67 3.78
CA ASN A 538 -17.54 4.81 4.69
C ASN A 538 -18.23 4.56 6.05
N TYR A 539 -18.52 3.31 6.42
CA TYR A 539 -19.16 3.01 7.72
C TYR A 539 -18.37 3.57 8.92
N ALA A 540 -17.05 3.39 8.94
CA ALA A 540 -16.23 3.85 10.05
C ALA A 540 -16.20 5.39 10.19
N GLY A 541 -16.48 6.13 9.12
CA GLY A 541 -16.70 7.58 9.20
C GLY A 541 -17.91 7.93 10.07
N HIS A 542 -19.00 7.15 9.98
CA HIS A 542 -20.20 7.32 10.79
C HIS A 542 -19.92 6.96 12.26
N ALA A 543 -19.15 5.89 12.48
CA ALA A 543 -18.69 5.51 13.82
C ALA A 543 -17.90 6.65 14.49
N VAL A 544 -16.94 7.25 13.78
CA VAL A 544 -16.19 8.42 14.28
C VAL A 544 -17.13 9.58 14.60
N ALA A 545 -18.09 9.91 13.72
CA ALA A 545 -19.03 11.01 13.96
C ALA A 545 -19.90 10.79 15.21
N ASN A 546 -20.37 9.57 15.45
CA ASN A 546 -21.12 9.21 16.66
C ASN A 546 -20.22 9.25 17.91
N LEU A 547 -18.98 8.76 17.82
CA LEU A 547 -18.02 8.79 18.92
C LEU A 547 -17.63 10.22 19.32
N VAL A 548 -17.48 11.13 18.35
CA VAL A 548 -17.23 12.56 18.63
C VAL A 548 -18.33 13.15 19.51
N GLN A 549 -19.60 12.84 19.23
CA GLN A 549 -20.72 13.31 20.05
C GLN A 549 -20.70 12.65 21.45
N ARG A 550 -20.45 11.35 21.53
CA ARG A 550 -20.38 10.63 22.81
C ARG A 550 -19.24 11.12 23.70
N LEU A 551 -18.05 11.32 23.15
CA LEU A 551 -16.88 11.82 23.89
C LEU A 551 -17.01 13.29 24.31
N ARG A 552 -17.84 14.09 23.63
CA ARG A 552 -18.18 15.43 24.13
C ARG A 552 -19.13 15.37 25.34
N ALA A 553 -20.03 14.38 25.36
CA ALA A 553 -20.94 14.15 26.48
C ALA A 553 -20.27 13.43 27.66
N ASP A 554 -19.27 12.59 27.38
CA ASP A 554 -18.42 11.87 28.33
C ASP A 554 -16.95 12.25 28.10
N PRO A 555 -16.51 13.42 28.60
CA PRO A 555 -15.21 13.96 28.27
C PRO A 555 -14.04 13.24 28.96
N ASP A 556 -14.31 12.37 29.94
CA ASP A 556 -13.28 11.56 30.59
C ASP A 556 -13.10 10.18 29.95
N GLY A 557 -14.07 9.73 29.15
CA GLY A 557 -14.03 8.48 28.44
C GLY A 557 -12.97 8.40 27.34
N TYR A 558 -12.58 7.16 27.03
CA TYR A 558 -11.81 6.81 25.85
C TYR A 558 -12.69 5.99 24.90
N ALA A 559 -12.52 6.23 23.62
CA ALA A 559 -13.19 5.46 22.58
C ALA A 559 -12.20 4.68 21.72
N LEU A 560 -12.64 3.52 21.26
CA LEU A 560 -11.95 2.68 20.28
C LEU A 560 -12.88 2.43 19.11
N VAL A 561 -12.38 2.68 17.90
CA VAL A 561 -13.10 2.41 16.65
C VAL A 561 -12.26 1.52 15.76
N THR A 562 -12.86 0.49 15.17
CA THR A 562 -12.21 -0.36 14.16
C THR A 562 -12.87 -0.21 12.81
N ALA A 563 -12.10 -0.51 11.77
CA ALA A 563 -12.55 -0.50 10.39
C ALA A 563 -11.95 -1.68 9.64
N VAL A 564 -12.77 -2.30 8.78
CA VAL A 564 -12.40 -3.52 8.05
C VAL A 564 -12.65 -3.34 6.56
N GLY A 565 -11.67 -3.69 5.76
CA GLY A 565 -11.77 -3.79 4.31
C GLY A 565 -11.73 -5.24 3.81
N TRP A 566 -12.41 -5.49 2.69
CA TRP A 566 -12.47 -6.78 2.02
C TRP A 566 -13.02 -7.91 2.92
N TYR A 567 -12.36 -9.06 2.96
CA TYR A 567 -12.79 -10.28 3.62
C TYR A 567 -12.08 -10.42 4.97
N LEU A 568 -12.29 -9.43 5.84
CA LEU A 568 -11.53 -9.31 7.09
C LEU A 568 -10.03 -9.27 6.79
N THR A 569 -9.64 -8.54 5.74
CA THR A 569 -8.28 -8.56 5.17
C THR A 569 -7.49 -7.32 5.57
N LYS A 570 -8.10 -6.13 5.39
CA LYS A 570 -7.47 -4.85 5.71
C LYS A 570 -8.07 -4.33 7.01
N HIS A 571 -7.23 -3.87 7.92
CA HIS A 571 -7.69 -3.41 9.23
C HIS A 571 -7.09 -2.07 9.58
N ALA A 572 -7.92 -1.21 10.17
CA ALA A 572 -7.49 0.03 10.79
C ALA A 572 -8.20 0.21 12.13
N ILE A 573 -7.53 0.87 13.07
CA ILE A 573 -8.03 1.16 14.41
C ILE A 573 -7.58 2.54 14.85
N SER A 574 -8.40 3.21 15.67
CA SER A 574 -8.06 4.50 16.27
C SER A 574 -8.56 4.59 17.72
N VAL A 575 -7.79 5.27 18.57
CA VAL A 575 -8.19 5.63 19.94
C VAL A 575 -8.47 7.13 19.99
N LEU A 576 -9.63 7.52 20.50
CA LEU A 576 -10.10 8.90 20.56
C LEU A 576 -10.49 9.29 22.00
N SER A 577 -10.28 10.55 22.39
CA SER A 577 -10.79 11.08 23.67
C SER A 577 -10.83 12.62 23.67
N ALA A 578 -11.69 13.22 24.49
CA ALA A 578 -11.64 14.65 24.80
C ALA A 578 -10.52 15.02 25.79
N ARG A 579 -9.78 14.03 26.31
CA ARG A 579 -8.56 14.27 27.10
C ARG A 579 -7.37 14.44 26.15
N PRO A 580 -6.49 15.43 26.36
CA PRO A 580 -5.25 15.52 25.62
C PRO A 580 -4.39 14.25 25.79
N PRO A 581 -3.67 13.81 24.75
CA PRO A 581 -2.88 12.59 24.82
C PRO A 581 -1.60 12.82 25.64
N ALA A 582 -1.23 11.84 26.47
CA ALA A 582 0.00 11.90 27.27
C ALA A 582 1.27 11.71 26.42
N ARG A 583 1.13 11.04 25.28
CA ARG A 583 2.19 10.84 24.26
C ARG A 583 1.66 11.36 22.92
N GLY A 584 2.52 11.98 22.12
CA GLY A 584 2.13 12.46 20.80
C GLY A 584 1.52 11.37 19.93
N PHE A 585 0.59 11.75 19.06
CA PHE A 585 -0.07 10.84 18.13
C PHE A 585 0.95 10.08 17.25
N ARG A 586 0.64 8.82 16.93
CA ARG A 586 1.32 8.03 15.90
C ARG A 586 0.29 7.24 15.10
N ASP A 587 0.50 7.16 13.78
CA ASP A 587 -0.06 6.10 12.94
C ASP A 587 0.95 4.96 12.86
N LEU A 588 0.58 3.80 13.40
CA LEU A 588 1.46 2.65 13.58
C LEU A 588 1.17 1.60 12.50
N ASP A 589 2.14 1.34 11.63
CA ASP A 589 2.08 0.18 10.74
C ASP A 589 2.52 -1.08 11.51
N ALA A 590 1.56 -1.94 11.85
CA ALA A 590 1.83 -3.19 12.54
C ALA A 590 2.13 -4.35 11.56
N GLY A 591 2.01 -4.12 10.25
CA GLY A 591 2.19 -5.13 9.20
C GLY A 591 3.61 -5.72 9.11
N PRO A 592 4.69 -4.92 9.14
CA PRO A 592 6.07 -5.43 8.98
C PRO A 592 6.55 -6.38 10.08
N ARG A 593 5.96 -6.29 11.28
CA ARG A 593 6.25 -7.18 12.42
C ARG A 593 5.10 -8.12 12.75
N LEU A 594 4.31 -8.48 11.75
CA LEU A 594 3.17 -9.37 11.89
C LEU A 594 3.52 -10.77 11.40
N ALA A 595 3.57 -11.72 12.33
CA ALA A 595 3.53 -13.13 11.96
C ALA A 595 2.16 -13.45 11.35
N ARG A 596 2.15 -13.93 10.10
CA ARG A 596 0.96 -14.39 9.38
C ARG A 596 1.12 -15.88 9.09
N PRO A 597 0.66 -16.77 9.98
CA PRO A 597 0.72 -18.20 9.71
C PRO A 597 -0.18 -18.52 8.52
N VAL A 598 0.34 -19.29 7.57
CA VAL A 598 -0.35 -19.64 6.32
C VAL A 598 -0.52 -21.14 6.16
N ARG A 599 -1.54 -21.54 5.40
CA ARG A 599 -1.74 -22.89 4.90
C ARG A 599 -1.51 -22.91 3.40
N LYS A 600 -1.02 -24.06 2.90
CA LYS A 600 -1.10 -24.36 1.48
C LYS A 600 -2.56 -24.50 1.08
N VAL A 601 -2.87 -24.13 -0.16
CA VAL A 601 -4.19 -24.28 -0.74
C VAL A 601 -4.09 -25.20 -1.94
N GLY A 602 -4.92 -26.24 -1.96
CA GLY A 602 -4.98 -27.24 -3.01
C GLY A 602 -6.31 -27.20 -3.76
N PHE A 603 -6.30 -27.76 -4.97
CA PHE A 603 -7.52 -28.13 -5.67
C PHE A 603 -8.15 -29.38 -5.02
N ALA A 604 -9.44 -29.58 -5.27
CA ALA A 604 -10.38 -30.41 -4.50
C ALA A 604 -10.17 -31.95 -4.53
N ASP A 605 -8.94 -32.45 -4.54
CA ASP A 605 -8.65 -33.87 -4.57
C ASP A 605 -8.17 -34.39 -3.21
N GLY A 606 -8.82 -35.46 -2.72
CA GLY A 606 -8.42 -36.17 -1.50
C GLY A 606 -9.31 -35.94 -0.28
N PRO A 607 -9.16 -36.79 0.76
CA PRO A 607 -9.94 -36.70 2.00
C PRO A 607 -9.46 -35.53 2.88
N GLY A 608 -10.38 -34.92 3.61
CA GLY A 608 -10.08 -33.86 4.58
C GLY A 608 -11.10 -33.78 5.71
N VAL A 609 -10.74 -33.09 6.78
CA VAL A 609 -11.62 -32.81 7.93
C VAL A 609 -12.33 -31.48 7.66
N LEU A 610 -13.67 -31.45 7.76
CA LEU A 610 -14.45 -30.23 7.55
C LEU A 610 -14.05 -29.13 8.54
N GLU A 611 -13.60 -28.00 8.01
CA GLU A 611 -13.23 -26.80 8.76
C GLU A 611 -14.39 -25.81 8.84
N ALA A 612 -14.97 -25.48 7.69
CA ALA A 612 -16.07 -24.55 7.59
C ALA A 612 -16.92 -24.83 6.35
N TYR A 613 -18.19 -24.45 6.42
CA TYR A 613 -19.12 -24.56 5.31
C TYR A 613 -20.11 -23.41 5.26
N THR A 614 -20.69 -23.17 4.09
CA THR A 614 -21.85 -22.31 3.89
C THR A 614 -22.76 -22.93 2.83
N VAL A 615 -24.07 -22.66 2.92
CA VAL A 615 -25.06 -23.03 1.89
C VAL A 615 -25.68 -21.75 1.36
N THR A 616 -25.67 -21.54 0.04
CA THR A 616 -26.32 -20.37 -0.58
C THR A 616 -27.79 -20.66 -0.86
N TYR A 617 -28.62 -19.61 -0.83
CA TYR A 617 -30.06 -19.72 -1.08
C TYR A 617 -30.48 -18.81 -2.23
N ARG A 618 -31.45 -19.28 -3.02
CA ARG A 618 -32.16 -18.45 -4.00
C ARG A 618 -33.16 -17.54 -3.28
N ARG A 619 -33.70 -16.57 -4.02
CA ARG A 619 -34.64 -15.59 -3.46
C ARG A 619 -35.96 -16.21 -2.96
N ASP A 620 -36.36 -17.36 -3.51
CA ASP A 620 -37.52 -18.14 -3.06
C ASP A 620 -37.25 -19.01 -1.82
N GLY A 621 -36.02 -18.97 -1.27
CA GLY A 621 -35.62 -19.75 -0.11
C GLY A 621 -35.12 -21.16 -0.43
N THR A 622 -35.06 -21.56 -1.70
CA THR A 622 -34.51 -22.88 -2.07
C THR A 622 -32.98 -22.90 -1.91
N PRO A 623 -32.38 -23.94 -1.29
CA PRO A 623 -30.93 -24.14 -1.31
C PRO A 623 -30.41 -24.22 -2.75
N ASP A 624 -29.27 -23.58 -3.02
CA ASP A 624 -28.65 -23.52 -4.35
C ASP A 624 -27.37 -24.35 -4.42
N LYS A 625 -26.36 -24.02 -3.60
CA LYS A 625 -25.10 -24.78 -3.52
C LYS A 625 -24.48 -24.75 -2.13
N GLY A 626 -23.77 -25.82 -1.78
CA GLY A 626 -22.85 -25.85 -0.64
C GLY A 626 -21.45 -25.39 -1.06
N ILE A 627 -20.73 -24.72 -0.16
CA ILE A 627 -19.30 -24.44 -0.28
C ILE A 627 -18.63 -24.88 1.01
N VAL A 628 -17.57 -25.68 0.91
CA VAL A 628 -16.85 -26.22 2.06
C VAL A 628 -15.35 -25.93 1.95
N THR A 629 -14.74 -25.85 3.13
CA THR A 629 -13.30 -25.88 3.33
C THR A 629 -12.98 -27.07 4.21
N GLU A 630 -12.01 -27.87 3.79
CA GLU A 630 -11.55 -29.05 4.50
C GLU A 630 -10.04 -29.03 4.64
N ILE A 631 -9.52 -29.62 5.71
CA ILE A 631 -8.08 -29.70 5.96
C ILE A 631 -7.63 -31.15 5.78
N SER A 632 -6.72 -31.38 4.83
CA SER A 632 -6.09 -32.67 4.60
C SER A 632 -5.10 -33.02 5.70
N GLU A 633 -4.65 -34.28 5.73
CA GLU A 633 -3.69 -34.80 6.72
C GLU A 633 -2.38 -33.99 6.77
N ASP A 634 -1.90 -33.49 5.63
CA ASP A 634 -0.70 -32.66 5.52
C ASP A 634 -0.91 -31.17 5.87
N GLY A 635 -2.11 -30.80 6.33
CA GLY A 635 -2.47 -29.45 6.73
C GLY A 635 -2.84 -28.50 5.57
N THR A 636 -2.90 -28.99 4.33
CA THR A 636 -3.37 -28.24 3.15
C THR A 636 -4.88 -27.98 3.25
N ARG A 637 -5.32 -26.78 2.88
CA ARG A 637 -6.75 -26.46 2.75
C ARG A 637 -7.26 -26.81 1.37
N LEU A 638 -8.31 -27.63 1.34
CA LEU A 638 -9.09 -27.99 0.17
C LEU A 638 -10.34 -27.12 0.14
N VAL A 639 -10.69 -26.59 -1.03
CA VAL A 639 -11.85 -25.69 -1.20
C VAL A 639 -12.73 -26.24 -2.32
N ARG A 640 -14.02 -26.49 -2.06
CA ARG A 640 -14.93 -27.04 -3.06
C ARG A 640 -16.38 -26.57 -2.93
N ALA A 641 -17.03 -26.45 -4.08
CA ALA A 641 -18.48 -26.42 -4.15
C ALA A 641 -19.02 -27.86 -4.07
N THR A 642 -20.17 -28.04 -3.44
CA THR A 642 -20.79 -29.35 -3.19
C THR A 642 -22.32 -29.24 -3.20
N ASP A 643 -22.99 -30.39 -3.19
CA ASP A 643 -24.43 -30.49 -2.96
C ASP A 643 -24.77 -29.91 -1.57
N PRO A 644 -25.74 -28.98 -1.45
CA PRO A 644 -26.15 -28.45 -0.16
C PRO A 644 -26.89 -29.45 0.74
N GLU A 645 -27.52 -30.51 0.20
CA GLU A 645 -28.37 -31.41 1.00
C GLU A 645 -27.65 -32.06 2.20
N PRO A 646 -26.44 -32.63 2.05
CA PRO A 646 -25.74 -33.25 3.19
C PRO A 646 -25.35 -32.26 4.29
N LEU A 647 -25.16 -30.98 3.95
CA LEU A 647 -24.79 -29.92 4.90
C LEU A 647 -25.98 -29.42 5.73
N LEU A 648 -27.20 -29.69 5.26
CA LEU A 648 -28.45 -29.28 5.92
C LEU A 648 -29.13 -30.44 6.66
N ALA A 649 -28.89 -31.69 6.26
CA ALA A 649 -29.58 -32.85 6.82
C ALA A 649 -29.19 -33.18 8.27
N THR A 650 -27.91 -33.05 8.61
CA THR A 650 -27.34 -33.29 9.96
C THR A 650 -26.21 -32.31 10.20
N ASP A 651 -25.79 -32.09 11.46
CA ASP A 651 -24.61 -31.28 11.74
C ASP A 651 -23.38 -31.92 11.05
N PRO A 652 -22.76 -31.23 10.06
CA PRO A 652 -21.69 -31.83 9.28
C PRO A 652 -20.34 -31.80 9.99
N PHE A 653 -20.22 -31.12 11.14
CA PHE A 653 -18.98 -31.10 11.89
C PHE A 653 -18.77 -32.40 12.68
N SER A 654 -17.58 -32.98 12.52
CA SER A 654 -17.12 -34.10 13.35
C SER A 654 -16.35 -33.60 14.57
N ALA A 655 -16.23 -34.45 15.60
CA ALA A 655 -15.41 -34.22 16.78
C ALA A 655 -13.89 -34.33 16.51
N GLN A 656 -13.48 -34.71 15.29
CA GLN A 656 -12.07 -34.83 14.93
C GLN A 656 -11.40 -33.45 14.92
N PRO A 657 -10.21 -33.27 15.53
CA PRO A 657 -9.49 -31.99 15.48
C PRO A 657 -9.00 -31.68 14.07
N LEU A 658 -8.86 -30.39 13.75
CA LEU A 658 -8.25 -29.97 12.49
C LEU A 658 -6.74 -30.23 12.53
N PRO A 659 -6.14 -30.82 11.48
CA PRO A 659 -4.69 -30.88 11.35
C PRO A 659 -4.06 -29.48 11.46
N PRO A 660 -2.94 -29.33 12.18
CA PRO A 660 -2.27 -28.04 12.33
C PRO A 660 -1.80 -27.51 10.96
N PRO A 661 -1.57 -26.20 10.82
CA PRO A 661 -0.88 -25.68 9.64
C PRO A 661 0.53 -26.27 9.57
N GLY A 662 1.03 -26.52 8.36
CA GLY A 662 2.42 -26.91 8.15
C GLY A 662 3.39 -25.81 8.57
N GLU A 663 4.66 -26.16 8.83
CA GLU A 663 5.67 -25.15 9.13
C GLU A 663 5.89 -24.21 7.94
N PRO A 664 6.05 -22.90 8.19
CA PRO A 664 6.32 -21.95 7.13
C PRO A 664 7.70 -22.24 6.52
N PRO A 665 7.87 -22.09 5.18
CA PRO A 665 9.14 -22.36 4.51
C PRO A 665 10.21 -21.30 4.80
N VAL A 666 9.82 -20.17 5.42
CA VAL A 666 10.71 -19.12 5.92
C VAL A 666 10.22 -18.70 7.31
N LEU A 667 11.12 -18.66 8.28
CA LEU A 667 10.88 -18.15 9.63
C LEU A 667 11.46 -16.74 9.75
N VAL A 668 10.75 -15.85 10.44
CA VAL A 668 11.19 -14.48 10.71
C VAL A 668 11.10 -14.22 12.21
N GLU A 669 12.20 -13.75 12.79
CA GLU A 669 12.29 -13.35 14.19
C GLU A 669 12.76 -11.89 14.28
N TRP A 670 12.15 -11.10 15.17
CA TRP A 670 12.53 -9.71 15.39
C TRP A 670 13.23 -9.55 16.75
N HIS A 671 14.50 -9.19 16.73
CA HIS A 671 15.33 -8.96 17.91
C HIS A 671 15.71 -7.48 17.98
N GLY A 672 14.77 -6.65 18.45
CA GLY A 672 14.92 -5.19 18.45
C GLY A 672 15.12 -4.65 17.03
N PRO A 673 16.28 -4.06 16.68
CA PRO A 673 16.57 -3.57 15.34
C PRO A 673 17.11 -4.64 14.36
N VAL A 674 17.37 -5.87 14.83
CA VAL A 674 17.89 -6.96 14.00
C VAL A 674 16.75 -7.91 13.61
N THR A 675 16.59 -8.15 12.30
CA THR A 675 15.64 -9.13 11.77
C THR A 675 16.38 -10.39 11.36
N VAL A 676 15.96 -11.55 11.87
CA VAL A 676 16.54 -12.84 11.50
C VAL A 676 15.58 -13.57 10.57
N ILE A 677 16.05 -13.92 9.38
CA ILE A 677 15.30 -14.59 8.33
C ILE A 677 15.93 -15.96 8.12
N ARG A 678 15.16 -17.04 8.33
CA ARG A 678 15.64 -18.41 8.19
C ARG A 678 14.90 -19.16 7.10
N LEU A 679 15.61 -19.73 6.13
CA LEU A 679 15.04 -20.73 5.23
C LEU A 679 14.74 -21.99 6.05
N ASN A 680 13.49 -22.45 6.04
CA ASN A 680 13.00 -23.52 6.90
C ASN A 680 12.45 -24.69 6.09
N ARG A 681 13.32 -25.36 5.34
CA ARG A 681 13.04 -26.62 4.62
C ARG A 681 14.21 -27.60 4.78
N PRO A 682 14.60 -27.98 6.01
CA PRO A 682 15.81 -28.77 6.24
C PRO A 682 15.80 -30.12 5.51
N ASP A 683 14.64 -30.79 5.39
CA ASP A 683 14.49 -32.06 4.67
C ASP A 683 14.76 -31.94 3.15
N ALA A 684 14.58 -30.74 2.60
CA ALA A 684 14.93 -30.40 1.22
C ALA A 684 16.28 -29.66 1.13
N ARG A 685 17.09 -29.68 2.20
CA ARG A 685 18.36 -28.92 2.31
C ARG A 685 18.17 -27.43 2.02
N ASN A 686 17.07 -26.86 2.51
CA ASN A 686 16.68 -25.46 2.32
C ASN A 686 16.65 -25.04 0.85
N ALA A 687 16.26 -25.96 -0.04
CA ALA A 687 16.00 -25.64 -1.44
C ALA A 687 14.81 -24.68 -1.57
N VAL A 688 14.84 -23.83 -2.59
CA VAL A 688 13.86 -22.75 -2.81
C VAL A 688 12.91 -23.14 -3.93
N ASP A 689 11.65 -23.37 -3.58
CA ASP A 689 10.50 -23.44 -4.50
C ASP A 689 9.82 -22.07 -4.62
N LEU A 690 8.74 -21.94 -5.40
CA LEU A 690 8.08 -20.65 -5.60
C LEU A 690 7.44 -20.13 -4.30
N ALA A 691 6.88 -21.03 -3.47
CA ALA A 691 6.33 -20.66 -2.18
C ALA A 691 7.40 -20.08 -1.23
N THR A 692 8.57 -20.71 -1.18
CA THR A 692 9.72 -20.25 -0.39
C THR A 692 10.24 -18.92 -0.92
N ALA A 693 10.35 -18.74 -2.25
CA ALA A 693 10.78 -17.49 -2.86
C ALA A 693 9.82 -16.33 -2.54
N ARG A 694 8.50 -16.55 -2.62
CA ARG A 694 7.49 -15.56 -2.24
C ARG A 694 7.54 -15.23 -0.74
N ALA A 695 7.77 -16.23 0.10
CA ALA A 695 7.90 -16.01 1.54
C ALA A 695 9.17 -15.22 1.88
N LEU A 696 10.29 -15.50 1.20
CA LEU A 696 11.53 -14.74 1.35
C LEU A 696 11.37 -13.30 0.84
N GLU A 697 10.74 -13.10 -0.32
CA GLU A 697 10.46 -11.76 -0.85
C GLU A 697 9.65 -10.93 0.15
N ARG A 698 8.57 -11.50 0.70
CA ARG A 698 7.77 -10.84 1.74
C ARG A 698 8.58 -10.51 2.98
N ALA A 699 9.40 -11.44 3.48
CA ALA A 699 10.24 -11.20 4.66
C ALA A 699 11.22 -10.03 4.45
N ILE A 700 11.78 -9.90 3.24
CA ILE A 700 12.68 -8.80 2.90
C ILE A 700 11.92 -7.50 2.68
N ASP A 701 10.74 -7.53 2.04
CA ASP A 701 9.88 -6.35 1.87
C ASP A 701 9.39 -5.81 3.23
N ASP A 702 8.94 -6.69 4.14
CA ASP A 702 8.57 -6.35 5.50
C ASP A 702 9.78 -5.77 6.27
N PHE A 703 10.96 -6.39 6.16
CA PHE A 703 12.19 -5.84 6.73
C PHE A 703 12.53 -4.44 6.17
N GLU A 704 12.34 -4.21 4.87
CA GLU A 704 12.63 -2.92 4.23
C GLU A 704 11.62 -1.84 4.64
N ALA A 705 10.34 -2.21 4.81
CA ALA A 705 9.27 -1.32 5.25
C ALA A 705 9.35 -0.97 6.75
N ASP A 706 9.88 -1.85 7.60
CA ASP A 706 9.93 -1.64 9.06
C ASP A 706 10.89 -0.49 9.46
N PRO A 707 10.40 0.66 9.96
CA PRO A 707 11.26 1.76 10.36
C PRO A 707 12.10 1.47 11.61
N GLU A 708 11.79 0.42 12.37
CA GLU A 708 12.56 -0.02 13.55
C GLU A 708 13.65 -1.03 13.17
N ALA A 709 13.52 -1.73 12.05
CA ALA A 709 14.54 -2.66 11.56
C ALA A 709 15.72 -1.92 10.91
N ARG A 710 16.93 -2.38 11.22
CA ARG A 710 18.21 -1.78 10.79
C ARG A 710 19.04 -2.75 9.97
N VAL A 711 19.14 -4.02 10.38
CA VAL A 711 20.01 -5.03 9.76
C VAL A 711 19.29 -6.37 9.74
N ALA A 712 19.44 -7.14 8.67
CA ALA A 712 18.91 -8.48 8.56
C ALA A 712 20.02 -9.54 8.56
N VAL A 713 19.74 -10.70 9.15
CA VAL A 713 20.56 -11.92 9.05
C VAL A 713 19.78 -12.98 8.30
N LEU A 714 20.28 -13.43 7.14
CA LEU A 714 19.76 -14.55 6.38
C LEU A 714 20.54 -15.83 6.71
N THR A 715 19.83 -16.92 7.02
CA THR A 715 20.44 -18.22 7.30
C THR A 715 19.51 -19.39 6.96
N GLY A 716 19.98 -20.62 7.08
CA GLY A 716 19.19 -21.84 6.85
C GLY A 716 18.96 -22.62 8.15
N THR A 717 17.80 -23.26 8.29
CA THR A 717 17.53 -24.20 9.38
C THR A 717 18.31 -25.50 9.18
N GLY A 718 18.97 -25.99 10.24
CA GLY A 718 19.71 -27.26 10.20
C GLY A 718 21.14 -27.10 9.67
N ALA A 719 21.68 -28.16 9.07
CA ALA A 719 23.11 -28.27 8.74
C ALA A 719 23.50 -27.70 7.36
N VAL A 720 22.54 -27.20 6.57
CA VAL A 720 22.79 -26.70 5.21
C VAL A 720 22.17 -25.33 5.07
N PHE A 721 22.97 -24.33 4.66
CA PHE A 721 22.45 -22.99 4.36
C PHE A 721 21.38 -23.04 3.26
N SER A 722 21.73 -23.50 2.06
CA SER A 722 20.77 -23.75 0.98
C SER A 722 21.40 -24.52 -0.19
N ALA A 723 20.64 -25.47 -0.73
CA ALA A 723 20.96 -26.19 -1.96
C ALA A 723 20.56 -25.44 -3.25
N GLY A 724 19.99 -24.23 -3.14
CA GLY A 724 19.52 -23.44 -4.28
C GLY A 724 18.12 -23.83 -4.74
N MET A 725 17.86 -23.79 -6.06
CA MET A 725 16.53 -24.07 -6.61
C MET A 725 16.06 -25.50 -6.30
N ASP A 726 14.80 -25.66 -5.91
CA ASP A 726 14.16 -26.97 -5.75
C ASP A 726 13.97 -27.64 -7.12
N LEU A 727 14.86 -28.56 -7.45
CA LEU A 727 14.84 -29.26 -8.74
C LEU A 727 13.59 -30.15 -8.92
N LYS A 728 12.96 -30.62 -7.83
CA LYS A 728 11.72 -31.39 -7.93
C LYS A 728 10.56 -30.47 -8.32
N ALA A 729 10.53 -29.24 -7.79
CA ALA A 729 9.57 -28.22 -8.19
C ALA A 729 9.79 -27.74 -9.63
N ALA A 730 11.04 -27.45 -10.00
CA ALA A 730 11.40 -27.04 -11.35
C ALA A 730 11.01 -28.08 -12.41
N ALA A 731 11.17 -29.38 -12.11
CA ALA A 731 10.73 -30.46 -12.99
C ALA A 731 9.21 -30.49 -13.24
N ARG A 732 8.41 -29.85 -12.36
CA ARG A 732 6.96 -29.65 -12.53
C ARG A 732 6.61 -28.30 -13.18
N GLY A 733 7.60 -27.54 -13.65
CA GLY A 733 7.41 -26.21 -14.23
C GLY A 733 7.30 -25.08 -13.20
N GLU A 734 7.55 -25.35 -11.93
CA GLU A 734 7.52 -24.35 -10.85
C GLU A 734 8.93 -23.78 -10.64
N TYR A 735 9.18 -22.58 -11.14
CA TYR A 735 10.45 -21.87 -10.96
C TYR A 735 10.34 -20.85 -9.82
N PRO A 736 11.37 -20.72 -8.95
CA PRO A 736 11.35 -19.79 -7.83
C PRO A 736 11.66 -18.36 -8.29
N ILE A 737 10.79 -17.78 -9.11
CA ILE A 737 10.91 -16.41 -9.62
C ILE A 737 9.75 -15.59 -9.10
N THR A 738 10.05 -14.51 -8.40
CA THR A 738 9.05 -13.53 -7.96
C THR A 738 9.10 -12.29 -8.86
N GLU A 739 7.98 -11.57 -8.92
CA GLU A 739 7.85 -10.37 -9.75
C GLU A 739 8.69 -9.20 -9.21
N GLY A 740 8.80 -9.06 -7.89
CA GLY A 740 9.44 -7.91 -7.24
C GLY A 740 10.97 -8.04 -7.10
N ARG A 741 11.45 -9.22 -6.70
CA ARG A 741 12.86 -9.48 -6.33
C ARG A 741 13.54 -10.58 -7.16
N GLY A 742 12.83 -11.16 -8.15
CA GLY A 742 13.39 -12.05 -9.16
C GLY A 742 13.68 -13.47 -8.67
N LEU A 743 14.74 -14.09 -9.19
CA LEU A 743 15.13 -15.45 -8.81
C LEU A 743 15.36 -15.57 -7.30
N LEU A 744 14.89 -16.68 -6.74
CA LEU A 744 14.96 -17.04 -5.32
C LEU A 744 14.28 -16.03 -4.39
N GLY A 745 13.53 -15.04 -4.92
CA GLY A 745 12.81 -14.05 -4.12
C GLY A 745 13.67 -12.95 -3.50
N LEU A 746 14.93 -12.83 -3.90
CA LEU A 746 15.88 -11.89 -3.29
C LEU A 746 16.93 -11.34 -4.26
N THR A 747 17.46 -12.17 -5.15
CA THR A 747 18.78 -11.89 -5.75
C THR A 747 18.78 -10.81 -6.81
N ALA A 748 17.66 -10.50 -7.47
CA ALA A 748 17.61 -9.42 -8.47
C ALA A 748 17.52 -8.04 -7.80
N ARG A 749 16.89 -7.96 -6.62
CA ARG A 749 16.77 -6.72 -5.85
C ARG A 749 17.00 -7.02 -4.36
N PRO A 750 18.26 -7.13 -3.89
CA PRO A 750 18.58 -7.23 -2.47
C PRO A 750 18.09 -5.99 -1.68
N PRO A 751 17.93 -6.07 -0.34
CA PRO A 751 17.45 -4.93 0.45
C PRO A 751 18.43 -3.77 0.48
N LYS A 752 17.90 -2.53 0.55
CA LYS A 752 18.73 -1.33 0.76
C LYS A 752 19.38 -1.29 2.15
N LYS A 753 18.69 -1.84 3.15
CA LYS A 753 19.22 -2.02 4.51
C LYS A 753 20.26 -3.15 4.51
N PRO A 754 21.27 -3.10 5.40
CA PRO A 754 22.29 -4.15 5.48
C PRO A 754 21.72 -5.56 5.67
N LEU A 755 22.27 -6.52 4.92
CA LEU A 755 21.96 -7.95 4.97
C LEU A 755 23.24 -8.74 5.20
N ILE A 756 23.22 -9.65 6.18
CA ILE A 756 24.33 -10.55 6.50
C ILE A 756 23.89 -12.00 6.22
N ALA A 757 24.65 -12.76 5.45
CA ALA A 757 24.46 -14.21 5.34
C ALA A 757 25.24 -14.93 6.43
N ALA A 758 24.55 -15.75 7.23
CA ALA A 758 25.17 -16.66 8.18
C ALA A 758 25.13 -18.09 7.63
N VAL A 759 26.27 -18.59 7.15
CA VAL A 759 26.35 -19.81 6.35
C VAL A 759 26.92 -20.97 7.18
N GLU A 760 26.07 -21.96 7.43
CA GLU A 760 26.45 -23.27 7.95
C GLU A 760 26.39 -24.30 6.81
N GLY A 761 27.39 -25.19 6.76
CA GLY A 761 27.47 -26.24 5.74
C GLY A 761 27.46 -25.72 4.30
N ALA A 762 26.63 -26.31 3.45
CA ALA A 762 26.67 -26.05 2.01
C ALA A 762 25.81 -24.84 1.58
N ALA A 763 26.42 -23.90 0.87
CA ALA A 763 25.76 -22.86 0.07
C ALA A 763 26.05 -23.14 -1.41
N LEU A 764 25.15 -23.87 -2.08
CA LEU A 764 25.37 -24.39 -3.43
C LEU A 764 24.34 -23.88 -4.43
N ALA A 765 24.77 -23.71 -5.68
CA ALA A 765 23.95 -23.19 -6.77
C ALA A 765 23.29 -21.87 -6.35
N GLY A 766 21.97 -21.74 -6.52
CA GLY A 766 21.20 -20.61 -6.01
C GLY A 766 21.41 -20.29 -4.52
N GLY A 767 21.78 -21.27 -3.68
CA GLY A 767 22.12 -21.03 -2.27
C GLY A 767 23.41 -20.23 -2.11
N CYS A 768 24.41 -20.48 -2.97
CA CYS A 768 25.60 -19.64 -3.07
C CYS A 768 25.21 -18.23 -3.56
N GLU A 769 24.32 -18.14 -4.55
CA GLU A 769 23.86 -16.86 -5.09
C GLU A 769 23.07 -16.02 -4.07
N LEU A 770 22.32 -16.65 -3.17
CA LEU A 770 21.69 -15.99 -2.01
C LEU A 770 22.73 -15.44 -1.03
N ALA A 771 23.76 -16.22 -0.69
CA ALA A 771 24.83 -15.75 0.19
C ALA A 771 25.62 -14.60 -0.45
N LEU A 772 25.91 -14.68 -1.75
CA LEU A 772 26.56 -13.62 -2.52
C LEU A 772 25.71 -12.35 -2.64
N ALA A 773 24.38 -12.46 -2.56
CA ALA A 773 23.48 -11.32 -2.58
C ALA A 773 23.43 -10.55 -1.25
N ALA A 774 23.99 -11.11 -0.16
CA ALA A 774 24.18 -10.39 1.10
C ALA A 774 25.39 -9.44 1.01
N ASP A 775 25.39 -8.41 1.86
CA ASP A 775 26.47 -7.42 1.90
C ASP A 775 27.70 -7.96 2.65
N LEU A 776 27.45 -8.81 3.65
CA LEU A 776 28.46 -9.43 4.49
C LEU A 776 28.18 -10.93 4.62
N ILE A 777 29.24 -11.73 4.68
CA ILE A 777 29.15 -13.19 4.87
C ILE A 777 29.94 -13.58 6.12
N VAL A 778 29.27 -14.28 7.03
CA VAL A 778 29.86 -15.00 8.15
C VAL A 778 29.62 -16.49 7.90
N ALA A 779 30.68 -17.30 7.92
CA ALA A 779 30.57 -18.72 7.58
C ALA A 779 31.31 -19.61 8.58
N ALA A 780 30.85 -20.85 8.74
CA ALA A 780 31.65 -21.89 9.39
C ALA A 780 32.89 -22.23 8.53
N GLU A 781 33.99 -22.62 9.17
CA GLU A 781 35.25 -22.91 8.47
C GLU A 781 35.16 -24.09 7.49
N ASP A 782 34.24 -25.03 7.77
CA ASP A 782 33.93 -26.20 6.97
C ASP A 782 32.80 -25.98 5.96
N ALA A 783 32.22 -24.77 5.90
CA ALA A 783 31.20 -24.43 4.93
C ALA A 783 31.75 -24.47 3.49
N LEU A 784 30.90 -24.88 2.55
CA LEU A 784 31.25 -25.06 1.14
C LEU A 784 30.40 -24.14 0.27
N PHE A 785 31.05 -23.35 -0.59
CA PHE A 785 30.40 -22.42 -1.50
C PHE A 785 30.65 -22.84 -2.95
N GLY A 786 29.63 -22.87 -3.79
CA GLY A 786 29.82 -23.23 -5.19
C GLY A 786 28.65 -22.95 -6.10
N ILE A 787 28.94 -22.78 -7.38
CA ILE A 787 27.96 -22.60 -8.46
C ILE A 787 28.07 -23.77 -9.48
N PRO A 788 27.55 -24.97 -9.13
CA PRO A 788 27.69 -26.18 -9.95
C PRO A 788 26.72 -26.24 -11.15
N GLU A 789 26.05 -25.16 -11.52
CA GLU A 789 25.07 -25.07 -12.60
C GLU A 789 25.61 -25.59 -13.94
N VAL A 790 26.88 -25.32 -14.25
CA VAL A 790 27.53 -25.77 -15.49
C VAL A 790 27.59 -27.29 -15.60
N LYS A 791 27.70 -28.01 -14.47
CA LYS A 791 27.65 -29.48 -14.44
C LYS A 791 26.28 -30.04 -14.82
N ARG A 792 25.25 -29.18 -14.87
CA ARG A 792 23.88 -29.51 -15.25
C ARG A 792 23.43 -28.81 -16.54
N GLY A 793 24.37 -28.22 -17.29
CA GLY A 793 24.05 -27.47 -18.52
C GLY A 793 23.29 -26.16 -18.25
N LEU A 794 23.39 -25.61 -17.04
CA LEU A 794 22.77 -24.36 -16.63
C LEU A 794 23.84 -23.29 -16.37
N VAL A 795 23.39 -22.04 -16.18
CA VAL A 795 24.23 -20.93 -15.74
C VAL A 795 23.69 -20.41 -14.41
N ALA A 796 24.58 -19.99 -13.50
CA ALA A 796 24.23 -19.33 -12.25
C ALA A 796 23.61 -17.94 -12.53
N ALA A 797 22.33 -17.97 -12.89
CA ALA A 797 21.56 -16.85 -13.43
C ALA A 797 20.89 -15.99 -12.34
N ALA A 798 20.94 -16.40 -11.07
CA ALA A 798 20.52 -15.55 -9.96
C ALA A 798 21.61 -14.53 -9.58
N GLY A 799 22.66 -14.40 -10.40
CA GLY A 799 23.70 -13.39 -10.32
C GLY A 799 25.04 -13.88 -9.77
N GLY A 800 25.22 -15.20 -9.60
CA GLY A 800 26.44 -15.80 -9.07
C GLY A 800 27.68 -15.42 -9.87
N VAL A 801 27.64 -15.60 -11.20
CA VAL A 801 28.78 -15.24 -12.06
C VAL A 801 29.10 -13.74 -12.04
N LEU A 802 28.08 -12.88 -11.90
CA LEU A 802 28.26 -11.43 -11.83
C LEU A 802 28.95 -11.03 -10.52
N ARG A 803 28.46 -11.55 -9.40
CA ARG A 803 28.95 -11.20 -8.07
C ARG A 803 30.32 -11.81 -7.77
N LEU A 804 30.60 -13.03 -8.26
CA LEU A 804 31.94 -13.61 -8.18
C LEU A 804 32.96 -12.81 -8.99
N ALA A 805 32.60 -12.37 -10.21
CA ALA A 805 33.49 -11.55 -11.03
C ALA A 805 33.80 -10.18 -10.40
N ARG A 806 32.85 -9.62 -9.63
CA ARG A 806 33.03 -8.36 -8.88
C ARG A 806 33.89 -8.56 -7.62
N SER A 807 33.80 -9.72 -6.96
CA SER A 807 34.32 -9.91 -5.59
C SER A 807 35.61 -10.72 -5.52
N LEU A 808 35.95 -11.48 -6.56
CA LEU A 808 37.13 -12.35 -6.57
C LEU A 808 38.08 -12.01 -7.73
N PRO A 809 39.37 -12.40 -7.62
CA PRO A 809 40.26 -12.42 -8.76
C PRO A 809 39.65 -13.24 -9.91
N ARG A 810 39.72 -12.69 -11.13
CA ARG A 810 39.08 -13.27 -12.32
C ARG A 810 39.37 -14.77 -12.51
N ALA A 811 40.60 -15.21 -12.28
CA ALA A 811 40.97 -16.62 -12.44
C ALA A 811 40.21 -17.52 -11.46
N THR A 812 40.09 -17.12 -10.20
CA THR A 812 39.34 -17.85 -9.17
C THR A 812 37.84 -17.83 -9.43
N ALA A 813 37.30 -16.68 -9.86
CA ALA A 813 35.90 -16.59 -10.27
C ALA A 813 35.58 -17.55 -11.43
N LEU A 814 36.46 -17.62 -12.44
CA LEU A 814 36.32 -18.55 -13.56
C LEU A 814 36.54 -20.01 -13.16
N GLU A 815 37.45 -20.31 -12.22
CA GLU A 815 37.62 -21.66 -11.70
C GLU A 815 36.30 -22.17 -11.09
N LEU A 816 35.70 -21.39 -10.19
CA LEU A 816 34.38 -21.70 -9.61
C LEU A 816 33.29 -21.83 -10.69
N ALA A 817 33.22 -20.89 -11.62
CA ALA A 817 32.16 -20.83 -12.62
C ALA A 817 32.27 -21.91 -13.71
N LEU A 818 33.48 -22.26 -14.14
CA LEU A 818 33.70 -23.19 -15.26
C LEU A 818 33.82 -24.64 -14.79
N THR A 819 34.39 -24.88 -13.61
CA THR A 819 34.49 -26.24 -13.06
C THR A 819 33.23 -26.66 -12.33
N GLY A 820 32.54 -25.70 -11.69
CA GLY A 820 31.43 -25.99 -10.78
C GLY A 820 31.85 -26.77 -9.53
N GLU A 821 33.14 -26.79 -9.19
CA GLU A 821 33.62 -27.37 -7.93
C GLU A 821 33.40 -26.39 -6.77
N PRO A 822 32.92 -26.86 -5.60
CA PRO A 822 32.76 -26.00 -4.44
C PRO A 822 34.12 -25.66 -3.81
N MET A 823 34.20 -24.49 -3.20
CA MET A 823 35.37 -23.99 -2.49
C MET A 823 35.09 -23.84 -0.99
N PRO A 824 36.03 -24.26 -0.11
CA PRO A 824 35.89 -24.07 1.33
C PRO A 824 35.86 -22.60 1.75
N ALA A 825 35.06 -22.29 2.77
CA ALA A 825 34.90 -20.95 3.33
C ALA A 825 36.24 -20.32 3.74
N ARG A 826 37.16 -21.10 4.32
CA ARG A 826 38.49 -20.60 4.72
C ARG A 826 39.25 -19.98 3.54
N ARG A 827 39.23 -20.64 2.38
CA ARG A 827 39.91 -20.13 1.18
C ARG A 827 39.23 -18.85 0.67
N LEU A 828 37.89 -18.79 0.72
CA LEU A 828 37.14 -17.60 0.30
C LEU A 828 37.31 -16.43 1.27
N HIS A 829 37.56 -16.69 2.54
CA HIS A 829 37.96 -15.68 3.52
C HIS A 829 39.35 -15.11 3.21
N ASP A 830 40.33 -15.97 2.91
CA ASP A 830 41.68 -15.53 2.51
C ASP A 830 41.67 -14.66 1.24
N LEU A 831 40.64 -14.83 0.39
CA LEU A 831 40.42 -14.07 -0.84
C LEU A 831 39.55 -12.82 -0.66
N GLY A 832 39.06 -12.55 0.56
CA GLY A 832 38.28 -11.36 0.89
C GLY A 832 36.78 -11.44 0.58
N LEU A 833 36.25 -12.59 0.15
CA LEU A 833 34.83 -12.77 -0.11
C LEU A 833 34.02 -12.96 1.19
N ILE A 834 34.59 -13.66 2.17
CA ILE A 834 33.95 -13.93 3.46
C ILE A 834 34.54 -13.01 4.52
N ASN A 835 33.71 -12.31 5.30
CA ASN A 835 34.16 -11.34 6.28
C ASN A 835 34.66 -12.00 7.57
N ARG A 836 34.00 -13.06 8.04
CA ARG A 836 34.37 -13.79 9.26
C ARG A 836 34.18 -15.30 9.07
N VAL A 837 35.15 -16.06 9.55
CA VAL A 837 35.08 -17.51 9.64
C VAL A 837 34.94 -17.92 11.10
N THR A 838 34.13 -18.95 11.35
CA THR A 838 33.76 -19.41 12.70
C THR A 838 33.96 -20.93 12.82
N ALA A 839 33.95 -21.45 14.04
CA ALA A 839 33.78 -22.88 14.25
C ALA A 839 32.38 -23.32 13.77
N PRO A 840 32.19 -24.58 13.32
CA PRO A 840 30.90 -25.09 12.90
C PRO A 840 29.81 -24.87 13.96
N GLY A 841 28.62 -24.42 13.54
CA GLY A 841 27.50 -24.08 14.42
C GLY A 841 27.56 -22.71 15.07
N LYS A 842 28.57 -21.87 14.76
CA LYS A 842 28.75 -20.52 15.33
C LYS A 842 28.57 -19.38 14.33
N ALA A 843 28.22 -19.67 13.07
CA ALA A 843 28.05 -18.64 12.05
C ALA A 843 26.88 -17.70 12.38
N TYR A 844 25.74 -18.24 12.83
CA TYR A 844 24.56 -17.44 13.18
C TYR A 844 24.82 -16.50 14.36
N GLU A 845 25.35 -17.01 15.48
CA GLU A 845 25.66 -16.20 16.66
C GLU A 845 26.60 -15.05 16.30
N THR A 846 27.66 -15.34 15.53
CA THR A 846 28.65 -14.34 15.12
C THR A 846 28.07 -13.31 14.14
N ALA A 847 27.18 -13.73 13.23
CA ALA A 847 26.47 -12.82 12.33
C ALA A 847 25.49 -11.92 13.08
N PHE A 848 24.82 -12.45 14.09
CA PHE A 848 23.90 -11.70 14.95
C PHE A 848 24.64 -10.63 15.77
N ASP A 849 25.81 -10.96 16.33
CA ASP A 849 26.66 -9.99 17.04
C ASP A 849 27.13 -8.87 16.10
N LEU A 850 27.52 -9.23 14.87
CA LEU A 850 27.88 -8.26 13.84
C LEU A 850 26.71 -7.38 13.45
N ALA A 851 25.52 -7.96 13.25
CA ALA A 851 24.30 -7.21 12.94
C ALA A 851 23.94 -6.23 14.06
N THR A 852 24.06 -6.66 15.32
CA THR A 852 23.82 -5.84 16.51
C THR A 852 24.78 -4.67 16.58
N SER A 853 26.08 -4.89 16.31
CA SER A 853 27.08 -3.83 16.25
C SER A 853 26.77 -2.80 15.14
N ILE A 854 26.34 -3.25 13.95
CA ILE A 854 25.95 -2.34 12.87
C ILE A 854 24.70 -1.55 13.26
N ALA A 855 23.70 -2.21 13.86
CA ALA A 855 22.44 -1.60 14.24
C ALA A 855 22.56 -0.53 15.34
N ALA A 856 23.67 -0.52 16.09
CA ALA A 856 23.98 0.51 17.09
C ALA A 856 24.38 1.86 16.46
N HIS A 857 24.75 1.89 15.17
CA HIS A 857 25.14 3.11 14.48
C HIS A 857 23.93 3.90 13.93
N PRO A 858 24.08 5.22 13.66
CA PRO A 858 23.04 6.01 13.01
C PRO A 858 22.60 5.40 11.66
N ALA A 859 21.33 5.03 11.58
CA ALA A 859 20.77 4.26 10.45
C ALA A 859 21.02 4.90 9.08
N LEU A 860 20.84 6.22 8.98
CA LEU A 860 21.02 6.94 7.73
C LEU A 860 22.48 6.88 7.24
N ALA A 861 23.46 7.00 8.15
CA ALA A 861 24.86 6.93 7.78
C ALA A 861 25.23 5.54 7.24
N VAL A 862 24.75 4.47 7.88
CA VAL A 862 24.97 3.08 7.42
C VAL A 862 24.35 2.86 6.03
N LEU A 863 23.11 3.31 5.81
CA LEU A 863 22.42 3.19 4.53
C LEU A 863 23.16 3.91 3.40
N LEU A 864 23.59 5.14 3.65
CA LEU A 864 24.28 5.94 2.64
C LEU A 864 25.70 5.43 2.36
N ALA A 865 26.40 4.94 3.38
CA ALA A 865 27.71 4.30 3.21
C ALA A 865 27.61 3.05 2.31
N LYS A 866 26.64 2.16 2.59
CA LYS A 866 26.34 1.00 1.74
C LYS A 866 26.02 1.45 0.31
N ARG A 867 25.12 2.43 0.16
CA ARG A 867 24.73 2.96 -1.16
C ARG A 867 25.93 3.46 -1.98
N ILE A 868 26.86 4.18 -1.36
CA ILE A 868 28.08 4.65 -2.02
C ILE A 868 28.92 3.45 -2.49
N VAL A 869 29.14 2.45 -1.63
CA VAL A 869 29.90 1.24 -1.99
C VAL A 869 29.22 0.46 -3.12
N ASP A 870 27.90 0.39 -3.15
CA ASP A 870 27.17 -0.32 -4.20
C ASP A 870 27.25 0.40 -5.55
N GLU A 871 27.01 1.72 -5.55
CA GLU A 871 26.92 2.56 -6.75
C GLU A 871 28.28 2.98 -7.33
N HIS A 872 29.38 2.98 -6.54
CA HIS A 872 30.65 3.59 -6.99
C HIS A 872 31.30 2.93 -8.22
N LEU A 873 31.02 1.66 -8.49
CA LEU A 873 31.61 0.96 -9.64
C LEU A 873 31.14 1.52 -10.98
N ASP A 874 30.01 2.22 -10.99
CA ASP A 874 29.45 2.85 -12.19
C ASP A 874 29.90 4.32 -12.34
N TRP A 875 30.66 4.86 -11.36
CA TRP A 875 31.09 6.26 -11.37
C TRP A 875 32.41 6.45 -12.09
N THR A 876 32.53 7.53 -12.87
CA THR A 876 33.84 7.97 -13.37
C THR A 876 34.64 8.66 -12.25
N THR A 877 35.98 8.67 -12.36
CA THR A 877 36.83 9.35 -11.37
C THR A 877 36.49 10.84 -11.20
N GLY A 878 36.07 11.51 -12.28
CA GLY A 878 35.72 12.94 -12.27
C GLY A 878 34.39 13.23 -11.54
N GLU A 879 33.47 12.27 -11.53
CA GLU A 879 32.14 12.41 -10.92
C GLU A 879 32.09 11.86 -9.49
N ALA A 880 32.98 10.93 -9.14
CA ALA A 880 32.95 10.16 -7.89
C ALA A 880 32.86 11.04 -6.63
N PHE A 881 33.67 12.11 -6.53
CA PHE A 881 33.61 13.02 -5.37
C PHE A 881 32.33 13.87 -5.35
N GLY A 882 31.78 14.20 -6.52
CA GLY A 882 30.49 14.90 -6.63
C GLY A 882 29.34 14.03 -6.12
N HIS A 883 29.25 12.79 -6.59
CA HIS A 883 28.25 11.82 -6.13
C HIS A 883 28.41 11.49 -4.65
N LEU A 884 29.64 11.28 -4.18
CA LEU A 884 29.92 11.06 -2.76
C LEU A 884 29.44 12.24 -1.92
N SER A 885 29.74 13.48 -2.32
CA SER A 885 29.35 14.68 -1.58
C SER A 885 27.84 14.87 -1.56
N GLU A 886 27.16 14.62 -2.68
CA GLU A 886 25.70 14.71 -2.80
C GLU A 886 24.99 13.69 -1.90
N ILE A 887 25.47 12.45 -1.90
CA ILE A 887 24.90 11.38 -1.08
C ILE A 887 25.22 11.61 0.40
N ALA A 888 26.48 11.87 0.75
CA ALA A 888 26.93 12.05 2.13
C ALA A 888 26.36 13.33 2.79
N GLY A 889 26.13 14.40 2.00
CA GLY A 889 25.56 15.66 2.49
C GLY A 889 24.20 15.51 3.15
N GLN A 890 23.44 14.46 2.83
CA GLN A 890 22.15 14.15 3.45
C GLN A 890 22.28 13.89 4.96
N VAL A 891 23.43 13.41 5.45
CA VAL A 891 23.68 13.17 6.88
C VAL A 891 23.79 14.49 7.64
N LEU A 892 24.45 15.50 7.06
CA LEU A 892 24.72 16.79 7.71
C LEU A 892 23.43 17.59 8.02
N GLY A 893 22.38 17.39 7.23
CA GLY A 893 21.06 17.98 7.45
C GLY A 893 20.13 17.15 8.34
N SER A 894 20.56 15.97 8.80
CA SER A 894 19.71 15.05 9.56
C SER A 894 19.68 15.36 11.06
N ALA A 895 18.54 15.14 11.70
CA ALA A 895 18.37 15.34 13.14
C ALA A 895 19.26 14.44 14.03
N ASN A 896 19.88 13.41 13.45
CA ASN A 896 20.73 12.44 14.14
C ASN A 896 22.23 12.76 14.03
N PHE A 897 22.60 13.88 13.41
CA PHE A 897 24.00 14.33 13.34
C PHE A 897 24.41 15.04 14.64
N ASP A 898 25.24 14.38 15.46
CA ASP A 898 25.84 14.97 16.67
C ASP A 898 27.32 14.61 16.78
N LEU A 899 28.19 15.59 16.54
CA LEU A 899 29.65 15.43 16.63
C LEU A 899 30.17 15.13 18.04
N ARG A 900 29.31 15.19 19.07
CA ARG A 900 29.67 14.94 20.48
C ARG A 900 29.44 13.50 20.93
N LYS A 901 28.83 12.65 20.10
CA LYS A 901 28.66 11.21 20.36
C LYS A 901 29.82 10.44 19.71
N GLY A 902 30.95 10.37 20.41
CA GLY A 902 32.13 9.58 20.04
C GLY A 902 32.81 9.06 21.28
#